data_AF-A0A3B9PTR0-F1
#
_entry.id   AF-A0A3B9PTR0-F1
#
_cell.length_a   1.000
_cell.length_b   1.000
_cell.length_c   1.000
_cell.angle_alpha   90.00
_cell.angle_beta   90.00
_cell.angle_gamma   90.00
#
_symmetry.space_group_name_H-M   'P 1'
#
loop_
_entity.id
_entity.type
_entity.pdbx_description
1 polymer ?
#
loop_
_entity_poly.entity_id
_entity_poly.type
_entity_poly.pdbx_seq_one_letter_code
_entity_poly.pdbx_strand_id
1 'polypeptide(L)'
;NVGLIPRMGTNLALPIQEASRSFSKDDNDKFLVLISDGEDLEGQGLQEAKQAAKQGIRIYTIGIGSEEGAFIPTDPLGQPAKNFLTDRQGKKVLTKLDEDALRDIAVLTGGQYLPIGPTGEGISYVFSELQAHGQKKLREHLSTELPINRYQVFLLLGLAFLISESLTSTSKKKLGTITIQCFLILFLFMAGCWKPENIRLAEDAIEQGNPMDAAELYAKQISELNVKDEDTGLLSLNAGLAYLKAGKVDLAEEYLNLSLKQTTNLPQIQAKALNALGNIYYKKANAFLDQQNVKQAREAWRKAREFYSSAFSINGHTLAEENLASLNNQIQERIESLVCKIEGIVWRDINGNGKVENHEPRLSSIVYWDRNNNGEHNKTNEPSIRSDTTGHFAFEWISGTFPTSLAIASVLSDQNKSEQDILLPLFPTPPPPLDAQHVKNHLITLDKPGLHRIVIPWRGAPVLNGNVWNDINGNAQKDSNESGSNAVTIFLDTNGNFQIDENETSFKPSNDGSFAEIVRPGQFSVRIIPDNQDSNITFPIEEHKSYLTWVDFEQQSPPLLFGIQQDGNSSGSSSQQNNKTSEPEQTNQADQPNQSDQQSTEEINALYERLLQESESKSEPLQLEPDFYAPTQTGRDY
;
A
#
# COMPACT_ATOMS: atom_id res chain seq x y z
N ASN A 1 -30.31 -5.65 -8.25
CA ASN A 1 -29.66 -6.69 -9.08
C ASN A 1 -30.42 -8.01 -8.99
N VAL A 2 -31.39 -8.21 -9.88
CA VAL A 2 -32.01 -9.53 -10.10
C VAL A 2 -31.27 -10.17 -11.27
N GLY A 3 -30.67 -11.36 -11.09
CA GLY A 3 -29.97 -12.09 -12.16
C GLY A 3 -28.45 -12.25 -12.04
N LEU A 4 -27.83 -11.89 -10.90
CA LEU A 4 -26.40 -12.23 -10.62
C LEU A 4 -26.19 -13.74 -10.41
N ILE A 5 -27.23 -14.45 -9.97
CA ILE A 5 -27.22 -15.91 -9.80
C ILE A 5 -28.10 -16.52 -10.93
N PRO A 6 -27.56 -17.42 -11.77
CA PRO A 6 -28.23 -17.89 -12.99
C PRO A 6 -29.45 -18.78 -12.73
N ARG A 7 -29.65 -19.25 -11.48
CA ARG A 7 -30.86 -19.98 -11.06
C ARG A 7 -31.63 -19.14 -10.04
N MET A 8 -32.92 -18.96 -10.30
CA MET A 8 -33.87 -18.32 -9.40
C MET A 8 -34.48 -19.35 -8.45
N GLY A 9 -34.76 -18.94 -7.21
CA GLY A 9 -35.33 -19.78 -6.14
C GLY A 9 -34.54 -19.62 -4.84
N THR A 10 -35.18 -19.98 -3.73
CA THR A 10 -34.55 -20.01 -2.39
C THR A 10 -34.63 -21.44 -1.89
N ASN A 11 -33.47 -22.09 -1.75
CA ASN A 11 -33.32 -23.44 -1.22
C ASN A 11 -32.43 -23.35 0.01
N LEU A 12 -33.01 -23.52 1.20
CA LEU A 12 -32.24 -23.46 2.45
C LEU A 12 -31.44 -24.73 2.73
N ALA A 13 -31.78 -25.86 2.11
CA ALA A 13 -31.07 -27.12 2.31
C ALA A 13 -29.67 -27.12 1.68
N LEU A 14 -29.54 -26.59 0.46
CA LEU A 14 -28.27 -26.64 -0.28
C LEU A 14 -27.12 -25.90 0.44
N PRO A 15 -27.30 -24.67 0.95
CA PRO A 15 -26.28 -24.00 1.76
C PRO A 15 -25.91 -24.78 3.03
N ILE A 16 -26.88 -25.40 3.71
CA ILE A 16 -26.62 -26.20 4.92
C ILE A 16 -25.81 -27.45 4.55
N GLN A 17 -26.15 -28.12 3.46
CA GLN A 17 -25.43 -29.30 2.98
C GLN A 17 -23.99 -28.96 2.59
N GLU A 18 -23.80 -27.85 1.87
CA GLU A 18 -22.48 -27.43 1.42
C GLU A 18 -21.59 -26.98 2.59
N ALA A 19 -22.16 -26.26 3.56
CA ALA A 19 -21.47 -25.95 4.80
C ALA A 19 -21.07 -27.22 5.55
N SER A 20 -21.98 -28.21 5.65
CA SER A 20 -21.71 -29.49 6.31
C SER A 20 -20.55 -30.25 5.69
N ARG A 21 -20.36 -30.17 4.36
CA ARG A 21 -19.23 -30.79 3.64
C ARG A 21 -17.92 -30.02 3.78
N SER A 22 -18.00 -28.73 4.09
CA SER A 22 -16.85 -27.84 4.18
C SER A 22 -16.11 -27.95 5.51
N PHE A 23 -16.75 -28.47 6.56
CA PHE A 23 -16.09 -28.73 7.84
C PHE A 23 -15.11 -29.92 7.75
N SER A 24 -13.95 -29.78 8.39
CA SER A 24 -12.99 -30.87 8.55
C SER A 24 -13.52 -31.93 9.51
N LYS A 25 -12.97 -33.15 9.41
CA LYS A 25 -13.25 -34.22 10.38
C LYS A 25 -12.65 -33.92 11.75
N ASP A 26 -11.61 -33.10 11.80
CA ASP A 26 -10.88 -32.76 13.02
C ASP A 26 -11.48 -31.54 13.76
N ASP A 27 -12.49 -30.89 13.16
CA ASP A 27 -13.17 -29.74 13.77
C ASP A 27 -14.03 -30.18 14.96
N ASN A 28 -13.65 -29.73 16.14
CA ASN A 28 -14.36 -30.05 17.39
C ASN A 28 -15.63 -29.22 17.61
N ASP A 29 -15.70 -27.98 17.09
CA ASP A 29 -16.87 -27.11 17.18
C ASP A 29 -17.25 -26.60 15.80
N LYS A 30 -18.47 -26.91 15.35
CA LYS A 30 -18.97 -26.57 14.02
C LYS A 30 -20.12 -25.60 14.12
N PHE A 31 -19.94 -24.41 13.58
CA PHE A 31 -20.92 -23.33 13.61
C PHE A 31 -21.23 -22.84 12.20
N LEU A 32 -22.50 -22.80 11.85
CA LEU A 32 -22.99 -22.23 10.59
C LEU A 32 -23.81 -20.98 10.90
N VAL A 33 -23.53 -19.87 10.24
CA VAL A 33 -24.38 -18.67 10.28
C VAL A 33 -25.13 -18.58 8.96
N LEU A 34 -26.45 -18.73 9.01
CA LEU A 34 -27.35 -18.67 7.86
C LEU A 34 -28.08 -17.33 7.85
N ILE A 35 -27.89 -16.54 6.80
CA ILE A 35 -28.53 -15.24 6.64
C ILE A 35 -29.55 -15.34 5.49
N SER A 36 -30.83 -15.12 5.78
CA SER A 36 -31.91 -15.30 4.81
C SER A 36 -33.18 -14.57 5.27
N ASP A 37 -34.09 -14.36 4.33
CA ASP A 37 -35.50 -14.01 4.56
C ASP A 37 -36.35 -15.22 5.01
N GLY A 38 -35.80 -16.43 5.05
CA GLY A 38 -36.48 -17.62 5.55
C GLY A 38 -37.42 -18.31 4.57
N GLU A 39 -37.69 -17.72 3.40
CA GLU A 39 -38.59 -18.29 2.41
C GLU A 39 -37.97 -19.56 1.77
N ASP A 40 -38.32 -20.76 2.24
CA ASP A 40 -37.81 -22.02 1.65
C ASP A 40 -38.75 -22.55 0.56
N LEU A 41 -38.52 -22.14 -0.69
CA LEU A 41 -39.36 -22.51 -1.83
C LEU A 41 -39.26 -24.00 -2.19
N GLU A 42 -38.21 -24.68 -1.74
CA GLU A 42 -37.99 -26.12 -1.97
C GLU A 42 -38.37 -26.99 -0.76
N GLY A 43 -38.57 -26.39 0.43
CA GLY A 43 -39.16 -27.03 1.62
C GLY A 43 -38.29 -28.10 2.31
N GLN A 44 -36.99 -28.14 2.03
CA GLN A 44 -36.06 -29.16 2.57
C GLN A 44 -35.11 -28.63 3.64
N GLY A 45 -35.08 -27.32 3.90
CA GLY A 45 -34.12 -26.68 4.81
C GLY A 45 -34.12 -27.27 6.22
N LEU A 46 -35.32 -27.47 6.79
CA LEU A 46 -35.46 -28.04 8.14
C LEU A 46 -35.00 -29.50 8.21
N GLN A 47 -35.20 -30.28 7.13
CA GLN A 47 -34.75 -31.67 7.09
C GLN A 47 -33.22 -31.75 7.06
N GLU A 48 -32.56 -30.89 6.31
CA GLU A 48 -31.10 -30.85 6.24
C GLU A 48 -30.48 -30.31 7.54
N ALA A 49 -31.12 -29.29 8.15
CA ALA A 49 -30.74 -28.82 9.49
C ALA A 49 -30.75 -29.96 10.52
N LYS A 50 -31.73 -30.87 10.44
CA LYS A 50 -31.77 -32.07 11.30
C LYS A 50 -30.58 -33.01 11.08
N GLN A 51 -30.09 -33.13 9.85
CA GLN A 51 -28.91 -33.94 9.54
C GLN A 51 -27.63 -33.25 10.06
N ALA A 52 -27.51 -31.94 9.84
CA ALA A 52 -26.41 -31.12 10.34
C ALA A 52 -26.31 -31.20 11.88
N ALA A 53 -27.44 -31.14 12.59
CA ALA A 53 -27.49 -31.30 14.05
C ALA A 53 -26.91 -32.65 14.52
N LYS A 54 -27.17 -33.75 13.79
CA LYS A 54 -26.58 -35.07 14.10
C LYS A 54 -25.06 -35.11 13.90
N GLN A 55 -24.52 -34.22 13.07
CA GLN A 55 -23.09 -34.06 12.84
C GLN A 55 -22.43 -33.07 13.82
N GLY A 56 -23.19 -32.56 14.79
CA GLY A 56 -22.71 -31.60 15.78
C GLY A 56 -22.60 -30.16 15.26
N ILE A 57 -23.25 -29.85 14.13
CA ILE A 57 -23.25 -28.51 13.54
C ILE A 57 -24.37 -27.69 14.20
N ARG A 58 -23.99 -26.58 14.83
CA ARG A 58 -24.92 -25.58 15.39
C ARG A 58 -25.18 -24.50 14.36
N ILE A 59 -26.45 -24.23 14.03
CA ILE A 59 -26.84 -23.25 13.02
C ILE A 59 -27.45 -22.03 13.72
N TYR A 60 -26.81 -20.87 13.55
CA TYR A 60 -27.37 -19.57 13.91
C TYR A 60 -28.05 -18.98 12.68
N THR A 61 -29.27 -18.48 12.83
CA THR A 61 -30.04 -17.90 11.72
C THR A 61 -30.23 -16.40 11.92
N ILE A 62 -30.02 -15.62 10.86
CA ILE A 62 -30.20 -14.17 10.86
C ILE A 62 -31.27 -13.81 9.82
N GLY A 63 -32.41 -13.32 10.32
CA GLY A 63 -33.55 -12.92 9.50
C GLY A 63 -33.34 -11.56 8.82
N ILE A 64 -33.46 -11.50 7.50
CA ILE A 64 -33.46 -10.24 6.73
C ILE A 64 -34.83 -10.05 6.08
N GLY A 65 -35.47 -8.92 6.36
CA GLY A 65 -36.73 -8.54 5.73
C GLY A 65 -37.74 -8.03 6.75
N SER A 66 -38.98 -7.89 6.32
CA SER A 66 -40.11 -7.53 7.18
C SER A 66 -41.21 -8.59 7.07
N GLU A 67 -41.95 -8.81 8.16
CA GLU A 67 -43.14 -9.66 8.17
C GLU A 67 -44.26 -9.10 7.26
N GLU A 68 -44.33 -7.77 7.14
CA GLU A 68 -45.27 -7.06 6.26
C GLU A 68 -44.99 -7.37 4.78
N GLY A 69 -43.72 -7.62 4.45
CA GLY A 69 -43.23 -7.94 3.11
C GLY A 69 -42.95 -6.71 2.26
N ALA A 70 -42.15 -6.91 1.21
CA ALA A 70 -41.80 -5.88 0.25
C ALA A 70 -41.86 -6.41 -1.19
N PHE A 71 -42.15 -5.52 -2.15
CA PHE A 71 -42.05 -5.86 -3.57
C PHE A 71 -40.60 -5.74 -4.04
N ILE A 72 -40.14 -6.67 -4.86
CA ILE A 72 -38.75 -6.72 -5.34
C ILE A 72 -38.59 -5.75 -6.53
N PRO A 73 -37.80 -4.67 -6.41
CA PRO A 73 -37.56 -3.74 -7.52
C PRO A 73 -36.58 -4.33 -8.54
N THR A 74 -36.79 -4.01 -9.82
CA THR A 74 -35.93 -4.44 -10.94
C THR A 74 -35.07 -3.30 -11.50
N ASP A 75 -35.31 -2.06 -11.06
CA ASP A 75 -34.53 -0.90 -11.45
C ASP A 75 -33.14 -0.87 -10.78
N PRO A 76 -32.17 -0.13 -11.34
CA PRO A 76 -30.84 0.04 -10.75
C PRO A 76 -30.87 0.68 -9.34
N LEU A 77 -29.94 0.24 -8.49
CA LEU A 77 -29.72 0.80 -7.14
C LEU A 77 -29.50 2.32 -7.21
N GLY A 78 -30.18 3.08 -6.33
CA GLY A 78 -30.09 4.54 -6.26
C GLY A 78 -31.12 5.30 -7.11
N GLN A 79 -31.95 4.61 -7.91
CA GLN A 79 -33.07 5.22 -8.61
C GLN A 79 -34.41 4.91 -7.91
N PRO A 80 -35.43 5.79 -8.03
CA PRO A 80 -36.76 5.49 -7.52
C PRO A 80 -37.34 4.25 -8.21
N ALA A 81 -37.79 3.27 -7.42
CA ALA A 81 -38.34 2.02 -7.92
C ALA A 81 -39.64 2.25 -8.71
N LYS A 82 -39.62 1.93 -10.00
CA LYS A 82 -40.75 2.02 -10.94
C LYS A 82 -41.21 0.64 -11.44
N ASN A 83 -40.28 -0.28 -11.60
CA ASN A 83 -40.49 -1.63 -12.11
C ASN A 83 -40.25 -2.66 -11.01
N PHE A 84 -41.17 -3.63 -10.88
CA PHE A 84 -41.11 -4.68 -9.85
C PHE A 84 -41.15 -6.06 -10.49
N LEU A 85 -40.55 -7.04 -9.82
CA LEU A 85 -40.61 -8.44 -10.23
C LEU A 85 -42.06 -8.92 -10.23
N THR A 86 -42.47 -9.56 -11.32
CA THR A 86 -43.81 -10.13 -11.49
C THR A 86 -43.74 -11.64 -11.67
N ASP A 87 -44.75 -12.35 -11.19
CA ASP A 87 -44.93 -13.77 -11.44
C ASP A 87 -45.34 -14.05 -12.90
N ARG A 88 -45.53 -15.33 -13.23
CA ARG A 88 -45.96 -15.77 -14.58
C ARG A 88 -47.33 -15.24 -14.99
N GLN A 89 -48.11 -14.71 -14.06
CA GLN A 89 -49.45 -14.17 -14.28
C GLN A 89 -49.43 -12.63 -14.34
N GLY A 90 -48.25 -12.00 -14.26
CA GLY A 90 -48.08 -10.55 -14.32
C GLY A 90 -48.39 -9.84 -12.99
N LYS A 91 -48.59 -10.58 -11.88
CA LYS A 91 -48.82 -10.00 -10.56
C LYS A 91 -47.47 -9.75 -9.88
N LYS A 92 -47.32 -8.60 -9.21
CA LYS A 92 -46.11 -8.25 -8.47
C LYS A 92 -45.84 -9.27 -7.35
N VAL A 93 -44.60 -9.75 -7.27
CA VAL A 93 -44.13 -10.69 -6.24
C VAL A 93 -43.87 -9.92 -4.95
N LEU A 94 -44.58 -10.30 -3.89
CA LEU A 94 -44.36 -9.81 -2.52
C LEU A 94 -43.56 -10.88 -1.77
N THR A 95 -42.32 -10.54 -1.36
CA THR A 95 -41.49 -11.41 -0.51
C THR A 95 -41.66 -11.00 0.94
N LYS A 96 -41.70 -11.97 1.86
CA LYS A 96 -41.92 -11.78 3.29
C LYS A 96 -40.87 -12.54 4.09
N LEU A 97 -40.49 -11.98 5.23
CA LEU A 97 -39.66 -12.69 6.19
C LEU A 97 -40.46 -13.85 6.82
N ASP A 98 -39.97 -15.07 6.70
CA ASP A 98 -40.45 -16.27 7.41
C ASP A 98 -39.54 -16.53 8.62
N GLU A 99 -39.83 -15.83 9.72
CA GLU A 99 -39.07 -15.98 10.97
C GLU A 99 -39.19 -17.39 11.56
N ASP A 100 -40.35 -18.02 11.43
CA ASP A 100 -40.64 -19.30 12.05
C ASP A 100 -39.76 -20.39 11.45
N ALA A 101 -39.62 -20.42 10.11
CA ALA A 101 -38.73 -21.35 9.42
C ALA A 101 -37.27 -21.20 9.88
N LEU A 102 -36.77 -19.97 10.02
CA LEU A 102 -35.41 -19.70 10.49
C LEU A 102 -35.22 -20.07 11.96
N ARG A 103 -36.23 -19.82 12.79
CA ARG A 103 -36.23 -20.15 14.22
C ARG A 103 -36.21 -21.65 14.44
N ASP A 104 -37.01 -22.41 13.69
CA ASP A 104 -37.05 -23.86 13.76
C ASP A 104 -35.69 -24.48 13.39
N ILE A 105 -35.03 -23.98 12.34
CA ILE A 105 -33.67 -24.41 11.96
C ILE A 105 -32.67 -24.16 13.08
N ALA A 106 -32.68 -22.95 13.67
CA ALA A 106 -31.73 -22.59 14.72
C ALA A 106 -31.93 -23.43 15.99
N VAL A 107 -33.17 -23.52 16.48
CA VAL A 107 -33.50 -24.26 17.70
C VAL A 107 -33.20 -25.75 17.53
N LEU A 108 -33.51 -26.34 16.37
CA LEU A 108 -33.26 -27.75 16.09
C LEU A 108 -31.78 -28.14 16.18
N THR A 109 -30.89 -27.21 15.83
CA THR A 109 -29.44 -27.44 15.80
C THR A 109 -28.72 -26.95 17.06
N GLY A 110 -29.45 -26.34 18.01
CA GLY A 110 -28.87 -25.77 19.23
C GLY A 110 -28.15 -24.44 19.00
N GLY A 111 -28.49 -23.71 17.93
CA GLY A 111 -28.12 -22.30 17.75
C GLY A 111 -29.26 -21.36 18.12
N GLN A 112 -29.18 -20.10 17.65
CA GLN A 112 -30.16 -19.06 17.96
C GLN A 112 -30.59 -18.29 16.70
N TYR A 113 -31.88 -17.93 16.65
CA TYR A 113 -32.43 -17.00 15.67
C TYR A 113 -32.32 -15.56 16.17
N LEU A 114 -31.84 -14.66 15.32
CA LEU A 114 -31.80 -13.22 15.57
C LEU A 114 -32.31 -12.45 14.33
N PRO A 115 -33.12 -11.40 14.50
CA PRO A 115 -33.37 -10.48 13.40
C PRO A 115 -32.10 -9.68 13.08
N ILE A 116 -31.89 -9.29 11.82
CA ILE A 116 -30.72 -8.47 11.44
C ILE A 116 -30.69 -7.11 12.18
N GLY A 117 -31.87 -6.51 12.37
CA GLY A 117 -32.04 -5.19 12.97
C GLY A 117 -31.68 -4.03 12.02
N PRO A 118 -32.07 -2.79 12.34
CA PRO A 118 -31.89 -1.63 11.46
C PRO A 118 -30.42 -1.24 11.26
N THR A 119 -29.52 -1.64 12.17
CA THR A 119 -28.09 -1.32 12.09
C THR A 119 -27.20 -2.57 12.04
N GLY A 120 -27.77 -3.76 11.89
CA GLY A 120 -27.01 -5.02 11.83
C GLY A 120 -26.68 -5.62 13.21
N GLU A 121 -27.50 -5.29 14.22
CA GLU A 121 -27.35 -5.74 15.60
C GLU A 121 -27.33 -7.28 15.71
N GLY A 122 -28.14 -7.98 14.91
CA GLY A 122 -28.20 -9.44 14.91
C GLY A 122 -26.87 -10.09 14.50
N ILE A 123 -26.20 -9.52 13.49
CA ILE A 123 -24.88 -10.00 13.02
C ILE A 123 -23.83 -9.78 14.11
N SER A 124 -23.84 -8.59 14.72
CA SER A 124 -22.90 -8.23 15.78
C SER A 124 -23.06 -9.13 17.01
N TYR A 125 -24.30 -9.48 17.37
CA TYR A 125 -24.58 -10.39 18.47
C TYR A 125 -24.06 -11.82 18.19
N VAL A 126 -24.42 -12.44 17.05
CA VAL A 126 -23.94 -13.79 16.70
C VAL A 126 -22.41 -13.85 16.71
N PHE A 127 -21.76 -12.83 16.12
CA PHE A 127 -20.31 -12.77 16.08
C PHE A 127 -19.69 -12.68 17.47
N SER A 128 -20.28 -11.88 18.37
CA SER A 128 -19.82 -11.77 19.76
C SER A 128 -19.97 -13.07 20.55
N GLU A 129 -21.05 -13.81 20.33
CA GLU A 129 -21.31 -15.09 20.99
C GLU A 129 -20.34 -16.18 20.52
N LEU A 130 -20.10 -16.28 19.22
CA LEU A 130 -19.13 -17.20 18.63
C LEU A 130 -17.69 -16.86 19.09
N GLN A 131 -17.36 -15.57 19.17
CA GLN A 131 -16.07 -15.14 19.74
C GLN A 131 -15.93 -15.53 21.22
N ALA A 132 -16.96 -15.36 22.04
CA ALA A 132 -16.93 -15.74 23.45
C ALA A 132 -16.68 -17.26 23.61
N HIS A 133 -17.34 -18.08 22.79
CA HIS A 133 -17.12 -19.53 22.74
C HIS A 133 -15.67 -19.89 22.33
N GLY A 134 -15.16 -19.28 21.26
CA GLY A 134 -13.78 -19.46 20.81
C GLY A 134 -12.75 -19.03 21.86
N GLN A 135 -12.98 -17.90 22.54
CA GLN A 135 -12.10 -17.38 23.58
C GLN A 135 -12.06 -18.26 24.83
N LYS A 136 -13.16 -18.95 25.19
CA LYS A 136 -13.18 -19.88 26.32
C LYS A 136 -12.29 -21.09 26.08
N LYS A 137 -12.25 -21.60 24.85
CA LYS A 137 -11.41 -22.74 24.45
C LYS A 137 -9.96 -22.35 24.21
N LEU A 138 -9.74 -21.18 23.61
CA LEU A 138 -8.42 -20.55 23.51
C LEU A 138 -7.79 -20.38 24.89
N ARG A 139 -8.59 -20.00 25.89
CA ARG A 139 -8.17 -19.89 27.29
C ARG A 139 -7.68 -21.23 27.84
N GLU A 140 -8.42 -22.33 27.67
CA GLU A 140 -7.99 -23.67 28.12
C GLU A 140 -6.66 -24.11 27.47
N HIS A 141 -6.41 -23.70 26.23
CA HIS A 141 -5.15 -24.00 25.53
C HIS A 141 -3.99 -23.02 25.82
N LEU A 142 -4.29 -21.75 26.09
CA LEU A 142 -3.28 -20.71 26.32
C LEU A 142 -2.89 -20.57 27.79
N SER A 143 -3.81 -20.79 28.74
CA SER A 143 -3.51 -20.68 30.17
C SER A 143 -2.67 -21.86 30.61
N THR A 144 -1.36 -21.64 30.71
CA THR A 144 -0.49 -22.49 31.52
C THR A 144 -0.80 -22.17 32.97
N GLU A 145 -1.66 -22.97 33.60
CA GLU A 145 -1.80 -22.94 35.05
C GLU A 145 -0.41 -23.04 35.68
N LEU A 146 -0.11 -22.16 36.63
CA LEU A 146 1.16 -22.22 37.35
C LEU A 146 1.24 -23.56 38.11
N PRO A 147 2.24 -24.41 37.82
CA PRO A 147 2.35 -25.71 38.46
C PRO A 147 2.53 -25.52 39.96
N ILE A 148 1.61 -26.10 40.75
CA ILE A 148 1.71 -26.08 42.20
C ILE A 148 2.60 -27.25 42.62
N ASN A 149 3.74 -26.95 43.23
CA ASN A 149 4.59 -27.97 43.84
C ASN A 149 3.86 -28.66 45.00
N ARG A 150 3.60 -29.98 44.87
CA ARG A 150 2.89 -30.81 45.87
C ARG A 150 3.78 -31.82 46.62
N TYR A 151 5.11 -31.69 46.53
CA TYR A 151 6.06 -32.63 47.15
C TYR A 151 5.95 -32.71 48.69
N GLN A 152 5.30 -31.72 49.31
CA GLN A 152 5.13 -31.59 50.76
C GLN A 152 4.24 -32.71 51.33
N VAL A 153 3.28 -33.25 50.57
CA VAL A 153 2.47 -34.40 51.01
C VAL A 153 3.36 -35.64 51.16
N PHE A 154 4.26 -35.86 50.22
CA PHE A 154 5.23 -36.96 50.28
C PHE A 154 6.27 -36.74 51.39
N LEU A 155 6.68 -35.49 51.62
CA LEU A 155 7.60 -35.13 52.70
C LEU A 155 6.96 -35.31 54.08
N LEU A 156 5.67 -34.97 54.24
CA LEU A 156 4.88 -35.22 55.45
C LEU A 156 4.79 -36.71 55.77
N LEU A 157 4.53 -37.53 54.76
CA LEU A 157 4.55 -39.00 54.89
C LEU A 157 5.93 -39.51 55.34
N GLY A 158 7.01 -39.00 54.75
CA GLY A 158 8.38 -39.34 55.16
C GLY A 158 8.70 -38.94 56.60
N LEU A 159 8.28 -37.73 57.01
CA LEU A 159 8.46 -37.24 58.38
C LEU A 159 7.65 -38.06 59.39
N ALA A 160 6.42 -38.45 59.02
CA ALA A 160 5.57 -39.31 59.84
C ALA A 160 6.22 -40.69 60.08
N PHE A 161 6.86 -41.28 59.05
CA PHE A 161 7.61 -42.53 59.22
C PHE A 161 8.82 -42.36 60.15
N LEU A 162 9.60 -41.30 60.00
CA LEU A 162 10.75 -41.01 60.89
C LEU A 162 10.33 -40.80 62.36
N ILE A 163 9.19 -40.12 62.58
CA ILE A 163 8.63 -39.94 63.92
C ILE A 163 8.17 -41.30 64.48
N SER A 164 7.51 -42.13 63.66
CA SER A 164 7.06 -43.47 64.06
C SER A 164 8.22 -44.40 64.46
N GLU A 165 9.36 -44.30 63.77
CA GLU A 165 10.58 -45.02 64.09
C GLU A 165 11.19 -44.50 65.41
N SER A 166 11.23 -43.19 65.61
CA SER A 166 11.73 -42.60 66.85
C SER A 166 10.93 -43.02 68.09
N LEU A 167 9.62 -43.22 67.93
CA LEU A 167 8.71 -43.69 68.99
C LEU A 167 8.92 -45.16 69.39
N THR A 168 9.52 -46.00 68.54
CA THR A 168 9.81 -47.40 68.86
C THR A 168 11.19 -47.61 69.50
N SER A 169 12.06 -46.60 69.49
CA SER A 169 13.37 -46.64 70.15
C SER A 169 13.25 -46.53 71.67
N THR A 170 13.86 -47.46 72.40
CA THR A 170 13.72 -47.76 73.84
C THR A 170 14.22 -46.66 74.81
N SER A 171 14.36 -45.41 74.36
CA SER A 171 14.95 -44.30 75.12
C SER A 171 13.88 -43.35 75.70
N LYS A 172 13.26 -43.76 76.81
CA LYS A 172 12.11 -43.07 77.47
C LYS A 172 12.38 -41.67 78.09
N LYS A 173 13.38 -40.89 77.67
CA LYS A 173 13.72 -39.60 78.32
C LYS A 173 13.75 -38.34 77.44
N LYS A 174 13.37 -38.39 76.16
CA LYS A 174 13.38 -37.20 75.27
C LYS A 174 12.10 -36.96 74.45
N LEU A 175 10.95 -37.51 74.86
CA LEU A 175 9.73 -37.48 74.03
C LEU A 175 9.08 -36.09 73.90
N GLY A 176 9.16 -35.25 74.95
CA GLY A 176 8.55 -33.91 74.94
C GLY A 176 9.32 -32.86 74.12
N THR A 177 10.63 -33.03 73.95
CA THR A 177 11.47 -32.08 73.20
C THR A 177 11.39 -32.33 71.70
N ILE A 178 11.28 -33.60 71.29
CA ILE A 178 11.17 -34.01 69.87
C ILE A 178 9.83 -33.60 69.27
N THR A 179 8.74 -33.72 70.04
CA THR A 179 7.39 -33.36 69.56
C THR A 179 7.24 -31.86 69.28
N ILE A 180 7.81 -30.99 70.12
CA ILE A 180 7.80 -29.54 69.90
C ILE A 180 8.65 -29.17 68.67
N GLN A 181 9.83 -29.78 68.49
CA GLN A 181 10.66 -29.55 67.32
C GLN A 181 9.98 -30.02 66.02
N CYS A 182 9.33 -31.19 66.03
CA CYS A 182 8.55 -31.67 64.89
C CYS A 182 7.35 -30.76 64.58
N PHE A 183 6.67 -30.21 65.59
CA PHE A 183 5.54 -29.30 65.37
C PHE A 183 5.98 -27.94 64.83
N LEU A 184 7.14 -27.44 65.27
CA LEU A 184 7.74 -26.17 64.78
C LEU A 184 8.28 -26.34 63.35
N ILE A 185 8.87 -27.50 63.04
CA ILE A 185 9.25 -27.92 61.69
C ILE A 185 7.99 -28.02 60.81
N LEU A 186 6.94 -28.71 61.27
CA LEU A 186 5.67 -28.84 60.56
C LEU A 186 5.00 -27.47 60.28
N PHE A 187 5.03 -26.57 61.25
CA PHE A 187 4.48 -25.21 61.11
C PHE A 187 5.29 -24.34 60.15
N LEU A 188 6.64 -24.41 60.21
CA LEU A 188 7.53 -23.74 59.25
C LEU A 188 7.37 -24.29 57.82
N PHE A 189 7.03 -25.58 57.65
CA PHE A 189 6.82 -26.19 56.34
C PHE A 189 5.43 -25.95 55.74
N MET A 190 4.39 -25.68 56.56
CA MET A 190 3.06 -25.30 56.08
C MET A 190 2.99 -23.87 55.50
N ALA A 191 3.96 -23.00 55.83
CA ALA A 191 4.04 -21.65 55.28
C ALA A 191 4.34 -21.60 53.76
N GLY A 192 4.90 -22.69 53.19
CA GLY A 192 5.21 -22.79 51.76
C GLY A 192 4.03 -23.23 50.87
N CYS A 193 2.82 -23.37 51.42
CA CYS A 193 1.66 -23.92 50.69
C CYS A 193 0.84 -22.88 49.90
N TRP A 194 1.14 -21.59 49.98
CA TRP A 194 0.23 -20.56 49.49
C TRP A 194 0.72 -20.00 48.15
N LYS A 195 -0.06 -20.22 47.08
CA LYS A 195 0.06 -19.40 45.87
C LYS A 195 -0.07 -17.93 46.30
N PRO A 196 0.79 -17.01 45.80
CA PRO A 196 0.65 -15.58 46.06
C PRO A 196 -0.79 -15.12 45.80
N GLU A 197 -1.33 -14.30 46.70
CA GLU A 197 -2.74 -13.89 46.68
C GLU A 197 -3.12 -13.22 45.35
N ASN A 198 -2.25 -12.34 44.81
CA ASN A 198 -2.47 -11.67 43.54
C ASN A 198 -2.59 -12.66 42.37
N ILE A 199 -1.83 -13.77 42.36
CA ILE A 199 -1.89 -14.78 41.29
C ILE A 199 -3.23 -15.52 41.33
N ARG A 200 -3.68 -15.92 42.52
CA ARG A 200 -4.99 -16.58 42.68
C ARG A 200 -6.12 -15.65 42.23
N LEU A 201 -6.09 -14.39 42.68
CA LEU A 201 -7.07 -13.39 42.28
C LEU A 201 -7.04 -13.12 40.77
N ALA A 202 -5.85 -13.18 40.13
CA ALA A 202 -5.73 -13.03 38.69
C ALA A 202 -6.35 -14.21 37.93
N GLU A 203 -6.10 -15.45 38.38
CA GLU A 203 -6.72 -16.67 37.84
C GLU A 203 -8.26 -16.60 37.97
N ASP A 204 -8.77 -16.20 39.14
CA ASP A 204 -10.22 -15.99 39.40
C ASP A 204 -10.81 -14.88 38.51
N ALA A 205 -10.09 -13.77 38.31
CA ALA A 205 -10.52 -12.69 37.42
C ALA A 205 -10.60 -13.14 35.96
N ILE A 206 -9.66 -13.97 35.50
CA ILE A 206 -9.76 -14.63 34.19
C ILE A 206 -11.01 -15.54 34.16
N GLU A 207 -11.31 -16.31 35.21
CA GLU A 207 -12.53 -17.14 35.37
C GLU A 207 -13.82 -16.35 35.19
N GLN A 208 -13.88 -15.19 35.82
CA GLN A 208 -15.05 -14.31 35.76
C GLN A 208 -15.16 -13.51 34.46
N GLY A 209 -14.17 -13.62 33.55
CA GLY A 209 -14.18 -12.91 32.27
C GLY A 209 -13.71 -11.46 32.37
N ASN A 210 -12.93 -11.12 33.41
CA ASN A 210 -12.36 -9.79 33.65
C ASN A 210 -10.85 -9.79 33.34
N PRO A 211 -10.44 -9.75 32.05
CA PRO A 211 -9.04 -9.86 31.66
C PRO A 211 -8.16 -8.68 32.07
N MET A 212 -8.75 -7.48 32.21
CA MET A 212 -8.02 -6.29 32.64
C MET A 212 -7.55 -6.44 34.09
N ASP A 213 -8.48 -6.78 35.00
CA ASP A 213 -8.18 -6.99 36.42
C ASP A 213 -7.11 -8.08 36.61
N ALA A 214 -7.22 -9.16 35.86
CA ALA A 214 -6.21 -10.21 35.86
C ALA A 214 -4.83 -9.72 35.41
N ALA A 215 -4.78 -8.93 34.34
CA ALA A 215 -3.53 -8.37 33.82
C ALA A 215 -2.86 -7.44 34.85
N GLU A 216 -3.64 -6.60 35.51
CA GLU A 216 -3.16 -5.70 36.56
C GLU A 216 -2.65 -6.48 37.79
N LEU A 217 -3.32 -7.56 38.17
CA LEU A 217 -2.90 -8.42 39.27
C LEU A 217 -1.61 -9.19 38.95
N TYR A 218 -1.45 -9.71 37.73
CA TYR A 218 -0.18 -10.28 37.29
C TYR A 218 0.93 -9.22 37.23
N ALA A 219 0.65 -8.03 36.67
CA ALA A 219 1.58 -6.91 36.63
C ALA A 219 2.05 -6.48 38.03
N LYS A 220 1.12 -6.39 38.98
CA LYS A 220 1.40 -6.09 40.38
C LYS A 220 2.29 -7.16 41.00
N GLN A 221 1.97 -8.44 40.80
CA GLN A 221 2.80 -9.54 41.28
C GLN A 221 4.23 -9.48 40.71
N ILE A 222 4.38 -9.17 39.42
CA ILE A 222 5.68 -9.02 38.77
C ILE A 222 6.47 -7.86 39.41
N SER A 223 5.82 -6.74 39.73
CA SER A 223 6.47 -5.60 40.37
C SER A 223 6.93 -5.86 41.81
N GLU A 224 6.28 -6.80 42.51
CA GLU A 224 6.64 -7.22 43.87
C GLU A 224 7.79 -8.24 43.88
N LEU A 225 8.05 -8.90 42.75
CA LEU A 225 9.11 -9.91 42.59
C LEU A 225 10.40 -9.25 42.06
N ASN A 226 11.55 -9.73 42.54
CA ASN A 226 12.85 -9.25 42.06
C ASN A 226 13.12 -9.89 40.68
N VAL A 227 13.43 -9.08 39.66
CA VAL A 227 13.34 -9.35 38.20
C VAL A 227 14.14 -10.55 37.66
N LYS A 228 14.85 -11.33 38.50
CA LYS A 228 15.81 -12.37 38.09
C LYS A 228 15.31 -13.82 38.14
N ASP A 229 14.10 -14.09 38.60
CA ASP A 229 13.60 -15.48 38.66
C ASP A 229 12.98 -15.93 37.33
N GLU A 230 13.34 -17.14 36.87
CA GLU A 230 12.76 -17.80 35.68
C GLU A 230 11.22 -17.92 35.80
N ASP A 231 10.69 -18.00 37.02
CA ASP A 231 9.25 -18.00 37.33
C ASP A 231 8.54 -16.67 36.94
N THR A 232 9.28 -15.56 36.87
CA THR A 232 8.75 -14.25 36.46
C THR A 232 8.37 -14.23 34.98
N GLY A 233 9.05 -15.01 34.14
CA GLY A 233 8.81 -15.02 32.70
C GLY A 233 7.43 -15.56 32.33
N LEU A 234 6.91 -16.54 33.10
CA LEU A 234 5.56 -17.07 32.91
C LEU A 234 4.48 -16.10 33.39
N LEU A 235 4.74 -15.37 34.49
CA LEU A 235 3.86 -14.29 34.93
C LEU A 235 3.79 -13.17 33.89
N SER A 236 4.93 -12.78 33.31
CA SER A 236 4.98 -11.80 32.23
C SER A 236 4.22 -12.27 30.99
N LEU A 237 4.29 -13.57 30.64
CA LEU A 237 3.47 -14.14 29.56
C LEU A 237 1.98 -13.99 29.88
N ASN A 238 1.56 -14.41 31.07
CA ASN A 238 0.16 -14.37 31.49
C ASN A 238 -0.38 -12.92 31.55
N ALA A 239 0.41 -11.98 32.07
CA ALA A 239 0.09 -10.55 32.04
C ALA A 239 -0.11 -10.05 30.60
N GLY A 240 0.84 -10.36 29.70
CA GLY A 240 0.79 -9.96 28.30
C GLY A 240 -0.43 -10.52 27.57
N LEU A 241 -0.75 -11.80 27.77
CA LEU A 241 -1.95 -12.43 27.20
C LEU A 241 -3.25 -11.85 27.77
N ALA A 242 -3.29 -11.53 29.07
CA ALA A 242 -4.43 -10.90 29.71
C ALA A 242 -4.66 -9.47 29.18
N TYR A 243 -3.62 -8.65 29.06
CA TYR A 243 -3.70 -7.33 28.43
C TYR A 243 -4.14 -7.39 26.97
N LEU A 244 -3.66 -8.39 26.22
CA LEU A 244 -4.07 -8.60 24.84
C LEU A 244 -5.58 -8.86 24.76
N LYS A 245 -6.10 -9.72 25.65
CA LYS A 245 -7.53 -10.02 25.76
C LYS A 245 -8.35 -8.81 26.22
N ALA A 246 -7.78 -7.96 27.07
CA ALA A 246 -8.38 -6.68 27.49
C ALA A 246 -8.33 -5.59 26.40
N GLY A 247 -7.71 -5.87 25.23
CA GLY A 247 -7.56 -4.91 24.14
C GLY A 247 -6.48 -3.85 24.37
N LYS A 248 -5.68 -3.96 25.43
CA LYS A 248 -4.55 -3.07 25.74
C LYS A 248 -3.29 -3.54 25.01
N VAL A 249 -3.26 -3.28 23.70
CA VAL A 249 -2.25 -3.84 22.79
C VAL A 249 -0.82 -3.43 23.16
N ASP A 250 -0.59 -2.18 23.57
CA ASP A 250 0.76 -1.68 23.87
C ASP A 250 1.34 -2.32 25.14
N LEU A 251 0.53 -2.41 26.20
CA LEU A 251 0.91 -3.12 27.43
C LEU A 251 1.10 -4.61 27.19
N ALA A 252 0.25 -5.22 26.36
CA ALA A 252 0.41 -6.62 25.97
C ALA A 252 1.77 -6.87 25.31
N GLU A 253 2.14 -6.03 24.33
CA GLU A 253 3.43 -6.10 23.65
C GLU A 253 4.60 -5.93 24.62
N GLU A 254 4.51 -4.99 25.57
CA GLU A 254 5.53 -4.77 26.59
C GLU A 254 5.77 -6.01 27.45
N TYR A 255 4.71 -6.58 28.04
CA TYR A 255 4.82 -7.75 28.92
C TYR A 255 5.19 -9.03 28.17
N LEU A 256 4.77 -9.19 26.91
CA LEU A 256 5.20 -10.32 26.08
C LEU A 256 6.69 -10.23 25.73
N ASN A 257 7.20 -9.04 25.39
CA ASN A 257 8.63 -8.83 25.19
C ASN A 257 9.43 -9.03 26.48
N LEU A 258 8.88 -8.62 27.63
CA LEU A 258 9.47 -8.91 28.95
C LEU A 258 9.55 -10.42 29.19
N SER A 259 8.49 -11.16 28.88
CA SER A 259 8.46 -12.63 28.97
C SER A 259 9.55 -13.27 28.12
N LEU A 260 9.73 -12.84 26.86
CA LEU A 260 10.78 -13.36 25.98
C LEU A 260 12.19 -13.16 26.55
N LYS A 261 12.45 -12.00 27.16
CA LYS A 261 13.74 -11.70 27.81
C LYS A 261 13.98 -12.58 29.04
N GLN A 262 12.94 -12.93 29.77
CA GLN A 262 13.01 -13.71 31.01
C GLN A 262 13.02 -15.24 30.78
N THR A 263 12.58 -15.70 29.60
CA THR A 263 12.38 -17.13 29.31
C THR A 263 13.35 -17.70 28.29
N THR A 264 14.59 -17.19 28.23
CA THR A 264 15.61 -17.64 27.25
C THR A 264 15.87 -19.15 27.24
N ASN A 265 15.64 -19.82 28.37
CA ASN A 265 15.84 -21.27 28.53
C ASN A 265 14.55 -22.09 28.42
N LEU A 266 13.41 -21.46 28.12
CA LEU A 266 12.09 -22.10 28.13
C LEU A 266 11.41 -21.96 26.75
N PRO A 267 11.79 -22.81 25.76
CA PRO A 267 11.29 -22.78 24.38
C PRO A 267 9.77 -22.70 24.25
N GLN A 268 9.04 -23.44 25.10
CA GLN A 268 7.58 -23.49 25.06
C GLN A 268 6.92 -22.15 25.41
N ILE A 269 7.48 -21.42 26.39
CA ILE A 269 6.96 -20.10 26.80
C ILE A 269 7.33 -19.06 25.74
N GLN A 270 8.55 -19.12 25.20
CA GLN A 270 8.98 -18.24 24.12
C GLN A 270 8.12 -18.37 22.88
N ALA A 271 7.82 -19.60 22.44
CA ALA A 271 6.96 -19.85 21.29
C ALA A 271 5.56 -19.25 21.49
N LYS A 272 4.98 -19.38 22.69
CA LYS A 272 3.70 -18.75 23.03
C LYS A 272 3.75 -17.23 23.00
N ALA A 273 4.79 -16.63 23.60
CA ALA A 273 4.97 -15.18 23.61
C ALA A 273 5.17 -14.62 22.18
N LEU A 274 6.00 -15.29 21.35
CA LEU A 274 6.21 -14.93 19.95
C LEU A 274 4.91 -15.05 19.14
N ASN A 275 4.15 -16.13 19.30
CA ASN A 275 2.87 -16.28 18.60
C ASN A 275 1.87 -15.16 19.00
N ALA A 276 1.84 -14.78 20.27
CA ALA A 276 0.99 -13.68 20.74
C ALA A 276 1.45 -12.30 20.20
N LEU A 277 2.76 -12.06 20.10
CA LEU A 277 3.31 -10.87 19.44
C LEU A 277 2.96 -10.85 17.95
N GLY A 278 3.02 -12.01 17.28
CA GLY A 278 2.55 -12.17 15.90
C GLY A 278 1.10 -11.70 15.73
N ASN A 279 0.21 -12.12 16.63
CA ASN A 279 -1.20 -11.70 16.64
C ASN A 279 -1.38 -10.20 16.87
N ILE A 280 -0.56 -9.58 17.73
CA ILE A 280 -0.57 -8.13 17.97
C ILE A 280 -0.24 -7.38 16.68
N TYR A 281 0.85 -7.77 16.01
CA TYR A 281 1.30 -7.12 14.79
C TYR A 281 0.35 -7.38 13.61
N TYR A 282 -0.26 -8.56 13.55
CA TYR A 282 -1.35 -8.85 12.64
C TYR A 282 -2.54 -7.89 12.82
N LYS A 283 -2.98 -7.65 14.06
CA LYS A 283 -4.05 -6.70 14.37
C LYS A 283 -3.65 -5.26 14.01
N LYS A 284 -2.41 -4.83 14.32
CA LYS A 284 -1.88 -3.51 13.94
C LYS A 284 -1.89 -3.31 12.44
N ALA A 285 -1.47 -4.32 11.68
CA ALA A 285 -1.44 -4.25 10.23
C ALA A 285 -2.83 -4.09 9.61
N ASN A 286 -3.83 -4.83 10.12
CA ASN A 286 -5.22 -4.67 9.68
C ASN A 286 -5.74 -3.26 9.98
N ALA A 287 -5.48 -2.72 11.18
CA ALA A 287 -5.88 -1.36 11.53
C ALA A 287 -5.22 -0.31 10.61
N PHE A 288 -3.95 -0.50 10.24
CA PHE A 288 -3.29 0.38 9.28
C PHE A 288 -3.89 0.29 7.87
N LEU A 289 -4.30 -0.90 7.43
CA LEU A 289 -5.02 -1.04 6.16
C LEU A 289 -6.39 -0.35 6.17
N ASP A 290 -7.13 -0.45 7.27
CA ASP A 290 -8.42 0.22 7.42
C ASP A 290 -8.25 1.76 7.34
N GLN A 291 -7.08 2.26 7.75
CA GLN A 291 -6.66 3.66 7.62
C GLN A 291 -6.00 4.00 6.26
N GLN A 292 -5.96 3.05 5.32
CA GLN A 292 -5.26 3.16 4.03
C GLN A 292 -3.74 3.46 4.16
N ASN A 293 -3.15 3.23 5.32
CA ASN A 293 -1.72 3.38 5.57
C ASN A 293 -0.97 2.09 5.20
N VAL A 294 -0.84 1.84 3.89
CA VAL A 294 -0.25 0.61 3.36
C VAL A 294 1.23 0.45 3.75
N LYS A 295 1.97 1.55 3.92
CA LYS A 295 3.38 1.52 4.38
C LYS A 295 3.48 0.89 5.78
N GLN A 296 2.74 1.41 6.75
CA GLN A 296 2.74 0.90 8.12
C GLN A 296 2.13 -0.51 8.21
N ALA A 297 1.11 -0.80 7.39
CA ALA A 297 0.54 -2.14 7.30
C ALA A 297 1.57 -3.20 6.87
N ARG A 298 2.36 -2.91 5.84
CA ARG A 298 3.44 -3.83 5.37
C ARG A 298 4.49 -4.07 6.44
N GLU A 299 4.91 -3.03 7.15
CA GLU A 299 5.90 -3.19 8.22
C GLU A 299 5.35 -4.05 9.36
N ALA A 300 4.10 -3.81 9.76
CA ALA A 300 3.45 -4.58 10.80
C ALA A 300 3.26 -6.06 10.40
N TRP A 301 2.84 -6.34 9.15
CA TRP A 301 2.77 -7.73 8.67
C TRP A 301 4.13 -8.42 8.57
N ARG A 302 5.19 -7.71 8.17
CA ARG A 302 6.55 -8.27 8.19
C ARG A 302 6.93 -8.72 9.60
N LYS A 303 6.69 -7.88 10.61
CA LYS A 303 6.94 -8.23 12.02
C LYS A 303 6.08 -9.41 12.48
N ALA A 304 4.79 -9.43 12.12
CA ALA A 304 3.91 -10.55 12.43
C ALA A 304 4.46 -11.88 11.86
N ARG A 305 4.90 -11.86 10.60
CA ARG A 305 5.50 -13.00 9.91
C ARG A 305 6.78 -13.49 10.60
N GLU A 306 7.66 -12.57 10.99
CA GLU A 306 8.90 -12.88 11.73
C GLU A 306 8.60 -13.56 13.07
N PHE A 307 7.63 -13.05 13.81
CA PHE A 307 7.20 -13.63 15.08
C PHE A 307 6.58 -15.03 14.92
N TYR A 308 5.67 -15.23 13.95
CA TYR A 308 5.09 -16.56 13.69
C TYR A 308 6.15 -17.56 13.22
N SER A 309 7.05 -17.16 12.32
CA SER A 309 8.15 -18.00 11.86
C SER A 309 9.08 -18.39 13.01
N SER A 310 9.43 -17.44 13.88
CA SER A 310 10.25 -17.72 15.06
C SER A 310 9.54 -18.63 16.07
N ALA A 311 8.24 -18.44 16.31
CA ALA A 311 7.45 -19.32 17.17
C ALA A 311 7.42 -20.76 16.63
N PHE A 312 7.23 -20.93 15.32
CA PHE A 312 7.23 -22.24 14.66
C PHE A 312 8.60 -22.93 14.77
N SER A 313 9.69 -22.21 14.49
CA SER A 313 11.05 -22.78 14.52
C SER A 313 11.49 -23.29 15.91
N ILE A 314 10.92 -22.78 16.99
CA ILE A 314 11.33 -23.12 18.36
C ILE A 314 10.80 -24.49 18.82
N ASN A 315 9.55 -24.82 18.51
CA ASN A 315 8.91 -26.05 19.01
C ASN A 315 7.87 -26.67 18.07
N GLY A 316 7.79 -26.22 16.82
CA GLY A 316 6.77 -26.68 15.87
C GLY A 316 5.34 -26.28 16.29
N HIS A 317 5.16 -25.09 16.88
CA HIS A 317 3.87 -24.60 17.32
C HIS A 317 2.85 -24.56 16.16
N THR A 318 1.93 -25.53 16.13
CA THR A 318 0.98 -25.72 15.00
C THR A 318 0.12 -24.49 14.73
N LEU A 319 -0.34 -23.80 15.77
CA LEU A 319 -1.10 -22.55 15.62
C LEU A 319 -0.28 -21.43 14.95
N ALA A 320 1.05 -21.40 15.14
CA ALA A 320 1.89 -20.39 14.51
C ALA A 320 2.05 -20.67 13.00
N GLU A 321 2.07 -21.96 12.61
CA GLU A 321 2.05 -22.38 11.21
C GLU A 321 0.73 -22.00 10.53
N GLU A 322 -0.40 -22.28 11.16
CA GLU A 322 -1.74 -21.89 10.67
C GLU A 322 -1.86 -20.37 10.52
N ASN A 323 -1.41 -19.61 11.53
CA ASN A 323 -1.39 -18.16 11.49
C ASN A 323 -0.49 -17.63 10.37
N LEU A 324 0.68 -18.24 10.15
CA LEU A 324 1.60 -17.88 9.08
C LEU A 324 0.98 -18.12 7.71
N ALA A 325 0.33 -19.28 7.51
CA ALA A 325 -0.35 -19.61 6.26
C ALA A 325 -1.51 -18.64 5.98
N SER A 326 -2.35 -18.36 6.98
CA SER A 326 -3.44 -17.37 6.88
C SER A 326 -2.93 -15.97 6.58
N LEU A 327 -1.85 -15.54 7.26
CA LEU A 327 -1.21 -14.25 7.03
C LEU A 327 -0.71 -14.12 5.59
N ASN A 328 -0.03 -15.14 5.07
CA ASN A 328 0.49 -15.14 3.70
C ASN A 328 -0.64 -15.01 2.68
N ASN A 329 -1.75 -15.75 2.86
CA ASN A 329 -2.92 -15.63 1.99
C ASN A 329 -3.53 -14.21 2.06
N GLN A 330 -3.62 -13.62 3.24
CA GLN A 330 -4.17 -12.27 3.38
C GLN A 330 -3.27 -11.19 2.78
N ILE A 331 -1.95 -11.33 2.88
CA ILE A 331 -1.00 -10.42 2.22
C ILE A 331 -1.22 -10.45 0.70
N GLN A 332 -1.34 -11.67 0.15
CA GLN A 332 -1.64 -11.89 -1.26
C GLN A 332 -2.98 -11.25 -1.66
N GLU A 333 -4.04 -11.48 -0.89
CA GLU A 333 -5.39 -11.04 -1.25
C GLU A 333 -5.64 -9.55 -1.01
N ARG A 334 -4.98 -8.94 -0.02
CA ARG A 334 -5.33 -7.57 0.43
C ARG A 334 -4.28 -6.50 0.10
N ILE A 335 -3.00 -6.86 -0.05
CA ILE A 335 -1.98 -5.88 -0.47
C ILE A 335 -1.60 -6.10 -1.92
N GLU A 336 -1.32 -7.33 -2.35
CA GLU A 336 -0.93 -7.53 -3.74
C GLU A 336 -2.06 -7.18 -4.71
N SER A 337 -3.32 -7.22 -4.25
CA SER A 337 -4.48 -6.72 -4.99
C SER A 337 -4.58 -5.19 -5.09
N LEU A 338 -3.75 -4.44 -4.36
CA LEU A 338 -3.70 -2.98 -4.37
C LEU A 338 -2.44 -2.43 -5.04
N VAL A 339 -1.42 -3.28 -5.21
CA VAL A 339 -0.10 -2.88 -5.67
C VAL A 339 0.04 -3.09 -7.18
N CYS A 340 0.44 -2.03 -7.87
CA CYS A 340 0.96 -2.07 -9.23
C CYS A 340 2.47 -1.89 -9.18
N LYS A 341 3.21 -2.84 -9.74
CA LYS A 341 4.63 -2.65 -10.02
C LYS A 341 4.75 -2.07 -11.42
N ILE A 342 5.19 -0.82 -11.52
CA ILE A 342 5.41 -0.16 -12.80
C ILE A 342 6.89 -0.24 -13.09
N GLU A 343 7.25 -0.91 -14.18
CA GLU A 343 8.61 -0.96 -14.68
C GLU A 343 8.67 -0.46 -16.12
N GLY A 344 9.80 0.13 -16.49
CA GLY A 344 9.91 0.69 -17.81
C GLY A 344 11.32 1.04 -18.20
N ILE A 345 11.40 1.63 -19.39
CA ILE A 345 12.65 2.07 -19.96
C ILE A 345 12.47 3.40 -20.67
N VAL A 346 13.47 4.27 -20.52
CA VAL A 346 13.60 5.53 -21.24
C VAL A 346 14.70 5.34 -22.30
N TRP A 347 14.34 5.55 -23.57
CA TRP A 347 15.26 5.32 -24.69
C TRP A 347 14.97 6.27 -25.86
N ARG A 348 15.94 6.38 -26.77
CA ARG A 348 15.78 7.14 -28.01
C ARG A 348 15.21 6.24 -29.10
N ASP A 349 13.96 6.48 -29.49
CA ASP A 349 13.24 5.74 -30.54
C ASP A 349 13.59 6.31 -31.92
N ILE A 350 14.76 5.93 -32.45
CA ILE A 350 15.34 6.58 -33.63
C ILE A 350 14.41 6.39 -34.85
N ASN A 351 13.83 5.20 -35.00
CA ASN A 351 12.98 4.90 -36.14
C ASN A 351 11.49 5.23 -35.93
N GLY A 352 11.09 5.64 -34.72
CA GLY A 352 9.73 6.08 -34.40
C GLY A 352 8.71 4.95 -34.34
N ASN A 353 9.14 3.71 -34.11
CA ASN A 353 8.26 2.54 -34.15
C ASN A 353 7.63 2.22 -32.77
N GLY A 354 8.01 2.95 -31.71
CA GLY A 354 7.54 2.76 -30.34
C GLY A 354 7.99 1.45 -29.67
N LYS A 355 8.93 0.72 -30.28
CA LYS A 355 9.46 -0.55 -29.79
C LYS A 355 10.93 -0.41 -29.46
N VAL A 356 11.26 -0.89 -28.27
CA VAL A 356 12.62 -0.91 -27.76
C VAL A 356 13.48 -1.89 -28.56
N GLU A 357 14.48 -1.38 -29.29
CA GLU A 357 15.44 -2.18 -30.06
C GLU A 357 16.87 -2.10 -29.47
N ASN A 358 17.74 -3.06 -29.83
CA ASN A 358 19.10 -3.17 -29.26
C ASN A 358 20.07 -2.11 -29.80
N HIS A 359 19.84 -1.61 -31.01
CA HIS A 359 20.67 -0.57 -31.62
C HIS A 359 20.31 0.83 -31.11
N GLU A 360 19.24 0.96 -30.33
CA GLU A 360 18.73 2.24 -29.86
C GLU A 360 19.38 2.67 -28.54
N PRO A 361 19.86 3.92 -28.44
CA PRO A 361 20.45 4.43 -27.22
C PRO A 361 19.49 4.38 -26.03
N ARG A 362 20.01 3.90 -24.90
CA ARG A 362 19.35 4.04 -23.60
C ARG A 362 19.64 5.39 -22.98
N LEU A 363 18.63 5.97 -22.34
CA LEU A 363 18.70 7.33 -21.81
C LEU A 363 18.54 7.31 -20.29
N SER A 364 19.58 7.71 -19.56
CA SER A 364 19.45 7.95 -18.12
C SER A 364 18.58 9.18 -17.89
N SER A 365 17.63 9.08 -16.97
CA SER A 365 16.62 10.10 -16.73
C SER A 365 16.10 10.07 -15.29
N ILE A 366 15.43 11.16 -14.92
CA ILE A 366 14.52 11.22 -13.77
C ILE A 366 13.12 10.99 -14.31
N VAL A 367 12.44 9.95 -13.84
CA VAL A 367 11.02 9.67 -14.12
C VAL A 367 10.20 10.17 -12.95
N TYR A 368 9.12 10.89 -13.22
CA TYR A 368 8.33 11.54 -12.18
C TYR A 368 6.83 11.45 -12.45
N TRP A 369 6.05 11.46 -11.37
CA TRP A 369 4.60 11.62 -11.45
C TRP A 369 4.29 13.10 -11.56
N ASP A 370 3.91 13.52 -12.76
CA ASP A 370 3.40 14.86 -12.97
C ASP A 370 1.98 14.96 -12.41
N ARG A 371 1.83 15.67 -11.30
CA ARG A 371 0.55 15.79 -10.59
C ARG A 371 -0.31 16.91 -11.15
N ASN A 372 0.30 17.95 -11.70
CA ASN A 372 -0.40 19.15 -12.16
C ASN A 372 -0.55 19.21 -13.69
N ASN A 373 -0.04 18.18 -14.39
CA ASN A 373 -0.03 18.03 -15.84
C ASN A 373 0.65 19.18 -16.59
N ASN A 374 1.67 19.81 -16.00
CA ASN A 374 2.40 20.92 -16.63
C ASN A 374 3.61 20.46 -17.48
N GLY A 375 4.01 19.20 -17.35
CA GLY A 375 5.13 18.63 -18.07
C GLY A 375 6.51 19.04 -17.56
N GLU A 376 6.58 19.62 -16.37
CA GLU A 376 7.80 20.14 -15.77
C GLU A 376 7.99 19.59 -14.36
N HIS A 377 9.15 18.96 -14.12
CA HIS A 377 9.44 18.35 -12.83
C HIS A 377 9.64 19.42 -11.73
N ASN A 378 8.63 19.58 -10.89
CA ASN A 378 8.64 20.44 -9.71
C ASN A 378 9.07 19.63 -8.48
N LYS A 379 10.38 19.67 -8.15
CA LYS A 379 11.01 18.88 -7.07
C LYS A 379 10.33 18.98 -5.69
N THR A 380 9.49 19.98 -5.44
CA THR A 380 8.81 20.18 -4.16
C THR A 380 7.53 19.35 -4.01
N ASN A 381 6.83 18.98 -5.09
CA ASN A 381 5.49 18.36 -5.02
C ASN A 381 5.30 17.09 -5.87
N GLU A 382 6.30 16.68 -6.63
CA GLU A 382 6.21 15.56 -7.58
C GLU A 382 7.16 14.43 -7.21
N PRO A 383 6.63 13.25 -6.82
CA PRO A 383 7.45 12.08 -6.57
C PRO A 383 8.22 11.68 -7.82
N SER A 384 9.50 11.39 -7.67
CA SER A 384 10.37 11.00 -8.77
C SER A 384 11.36 9.90 -8.39
N ILE A 385 11.80 9.17 -9.41
CA ILE A 385 12.81 8.12 -9.32
C ILE A 385 13.85 8.33 -10.42
N ARG A 386 15.11 8.01 -10.12
CA ARG A 386 16.18 7.99 -11.12
C ARG A 386 16.19 6.64 -11.81
N SER A 387 16.23 6.65 -13.14
CA SER A 387 16.56 5.46 -13.91
C SER A 387 18.03 5.11 -13.68
N ASP A 388 18.38 3.86 -13.97
CA ASP A 388 19.79 3.49 -14.07
C ASP A 388 20.47 4.10 -15.32
N THR A 389 21.75 3.79 -15.51
CA THR A 389 22.55 4.26 -16.66
C THR A 389 22.09 3.68 -17.99
N THR A 390 21.25 2.63 -17.94
CA THR A 390 20.61 1.99 -19.10
C THR A 390 19.15 2.39 -19.26
N GLY A 391 18.72 3.46 -18.59
CA GLY A 391 17.38 4.03 -18.72
C GLY A 391 16.27 3.19 -18.12
N HIS A 392 16.57 2.09 -17.44
CA HIS A 392 15.56 1.28 -16.77
C HIS A 392 15.13 1.91 -15.45
N PHE A 393 13.83 1.84 -15.17
CA PHE A 393 13.25 2.31 -13.91
C PHE A 393 12.16 1.35 -13.44
N ALA A 394 11.92 1.32 -12.14
CA ALA A 394 10.80 0.60 -11.56
C ALA A 394 10.34 1.23 -10.25
N PHE A 395 9.04 1.30 -10.02
CA PHE A 395 8.46 1.77 -8.77
C PHE A 395 7.15 1.04 -8.47
N GLU A 396 6.73 1.06 -7.22
CA GLU A 396 5.44 0.55 -6.80
C GLU A 396 4.42 1.70 -6.73
N TRP A 397 3.23 1.46 -7.26
CA TRP A 397 2.08 2.32 -7.13
C TRP A 397 1.00 1.58 -6.34
N ILE A 398 0.41 2.24 -5.35
CA ILE A 398 -0.62 1.65 -4.51
C ILE A 398 -1.93 2.37 -4.80
N SER A 399 -2.97 1.63 -5.18
CA SER A 399 -4.30 2.19 -5.36
C SER A 399 -5.37 1.32 -4.72
N GLY A 400 -6.28 1.98 -3.99
CA GLY A 400 -7.49 1.36 -3.45
C GLY A 400 -8.60 1.16 -4.48
N THR A 401 -8.49 1.78 -5.65
CA THR A 401 -9.54 1.84 -6.66
C THR A 401 -8.97 1.65 -8.06
N PHE A 402 -9.55 0.75 -8.84
CA PHE A 402 -9.20 0.56 -10.24
C PHE A 402 -10.42 0.80 -11.15
N PRO A 403 -10.25 1.41 -12.34
CA PRO A 403 -8.98 1.86 -12.92
C PRO A 403 -8.40 3.12 -12.24
N THR A 404 -7.07 3.28 -12.25
CA THR A 404 -6.36 4.50 -11.81
C THR A 404 -5.54 5.06 -12.96
N SER A 405 -5.60 6.37 -13.19
CA SER A 405 -4.79 7.05 -14.20
C SER A 405 -3.61 7.78 -13.59
N LEU A 406 -2.46 7.71 -14.25
CA LEU A 406 -1.22 8.38 -13.86
C LEU A 406 -0.64 9.15 -15.04
N ALA A 407 -0.24 10.40 -14.81
CA ALA A 407 0.55 11.16 -15.77
C ALA A 407 2.03 11.02 -15.40
N ILE A 408 2.77 10.23 -16.17
CA ILE A 408 4.18 9.98 -15.94
C ILE A 408 5.00 10.77 -16.95
N ALA A 409 6.02 11.47 -16.50
CA ALA A 409 6.93 12.21 -17.35
C ALA A 409 8.37 11.84 -17.03
N SER A 410 9.29 12.31 -17.87
CA SER A 410 10.72 12.13 -17.64
C SER A 410 11.52 13.38 -18.01
N VAL A 411 12.66 13.57 -17.34
CA VAL A 411 13.68 14.57 -17.70
C VAL A 411 14.99 13.83 -17.86
N LEU A 412 15.69 14.03 -18.98
CA LEU A 412 16.98 13.39 -19.21
C LEU A 412 18.03 13.92 -18.25
N SER A 413 18.93 13.05 -17.81
CA SER A 413 20.12 13.45 -17.04
C SER A 413 21.14 14.14 -17.95
N ASP A 414 21.93 15.05 -17.40
CA ASP A 414 22.98 15.81 -18.12
C ASP A 414 24.05 14.93 -18.80
N GLN A 415 24.15 13.66 -18.41
CA GLN A 415 25.09 12.66 -18.92
C GLN A 415 24.44 11.66 -19.87
N ASN A 416 23.57 12.11 -20.78
CA ASN A 416 23.02 11.23 -21.81
C ASN A 416 24.00 11.11 -22.99
N LYS A 417 24.08 9.94 -23.63
CA LYS A 417 24.98 9.67 -24.78
C LYS A 417 24.57 10.43 -26.07
N SER A 418 23.73 11.46 -25.94
CA SER A 418 23.11 12.22 -27.01
C SER A 418 23.56 13.69 -27.01
N GLU A 419 24.74 13.98 -26.44
CA GLU A 419 25.24 15.35 -26.13
C GLU A 419 25.18 16.38 -27.28
N GLN A 420 24.97 15.96 -28.53
CA GLN A 420 24.88 16.83 -29.71
C GLN A 420 23.45 17.11 -30.20
N ASP A 421 22.46 16.32 -29.79
CA ASP A 421 21.08 16.42 -30.29
C ASP A 421 20.13 16.89 -29.19
N ILE A 422 19.29 17.87 -29.50
CA ILE A 422 18.18 18.25 -28.62
C ILE A 422 17.11 17.17 -28.73
N LEU A 423 16.84 16.47 -27.62
CA LEU A 423 15.83 15.42 -27.58
C LEU A 423 14.50 15.96 -27.03
N LEU A 424 13.40 15.48 -27.60
CA LEU A 424 12.03 15.73 -27.14
C LEU A 424 11.36 14.41 -26.79
N PRO A 425 10.52 14.38 -25.74
CA PRO A 425 9.77 13.19 -25.43
C PRO A 425 8.60 13.01 -26.41
N LEU A 426 8.30 11.78 -26.78
CA LEU A 426 7.14 11.45 -27.59
C LEU A 426 6.02 10.94 -26.69
N PHE A 427 4.95 11.73 -26.58
CA PHE A 427 3.73 11.30 -25.89
C PHE A 427 2.54 11.32 -26.85
N PRO A 428 1.62 10.35 -26.72
CA PRO A 428 0.38 10.39 -27.48
C PRO A 428 -0.40 11.65 -27.13
N THR A 429 -1.03 12.30 -28.11
CA THR A 429 -1.89 13.45 -27.87
C THR A 429 -3.00 13.07 -26.87
N PRO A 430 -3.22 13.85 -25.81
CA PRO A 430 -4.19 13.51 -24.78
C PRO A 430 -5.60 13.61 -25.36
N PRO A 431 -6.55 12.84 -24.81
CA PRO A 431 -7.94 12.98 -25.20
C PRO A 431 -8.43 14.40 -24.83
N PRO A 432 -9.26 15.04 -25.68
CA PRO A 432 -9.86 16.34 -25.35
C PRO A 432 -10.60 16.27 -24.00
N PRO A 433 -10.54 17.31 -23.14
CA PRO A 433 -10.22 18.70 -23.43
C PRO A 433 -8.76 19.14 -23.18
N LEU A 434 -7.80 18.23 -22.97
CA LEU A 434 -6.39 18.61 -22.77
C LEU A 434 -5.78 19.21 -24.06
N ASP A 435 -4.96 20.25 -23.90
CA ASP A 435 -4.25 20.91 -24.99
C ASP A 435 -3.10 20.03 -25.51
N ALA A 436 -3.17 19.68 -26.80
CA ALA A 436 -2.15 18.91 -27.49
C ALA A 436 -0.79 19.61 -27.61
N GLN A 437 -0.71 20.93 -27.38
CA GLN A 437 0.54 21.69 -27.39
C GLN A 437 1.35 21.56 -26.09
N HIS A 438 0.74 21.06 -25.02
CA HIS A 438 1.34 20.99 -23.67
C HIS A 438 1.67 19.55 -23.21
N VAL A 439 1.69 18.59 -24.14
CA VAL A 439 1.80 17.17 -23.82
C VAL A 439 3.25 16.76 -23.61
N LYS A 440 3.74 16.94 -22.38
CA LYS A 440 5.04 16.38 -21.96
C LYS A 440 4.88 15.18 -21.02
N ASN A 441 3.70 14.54 -21.02
CA ASN A 441 3.38 13.44 -20.10
C ASN A 441 2.78 12.23 -20.81
N HIS A 442 3.15 11.05 -20.34
CA HIS A 442 2.53 9.77 -20.66
C HIS A 442 1.36 9.51 -19.71
N LEU A 443 0.14 9.64 -20.20
CA LEU A 443 -1.05 9.23 -19.46
C LEU A 443 -1.22 7.72 -19.54
N ILE A 444 -1.00 7.01 -18.44
CA ILE A 444 -1.24 5.57 -18.32
C ILE A 444 -2.48 5.30 -17.50
N THR A 445 -3.22 4.25 -17.85
CA THR A 445 -4.35 3.75 -17.07
C THR A 445 -4.03 2.36 -16.57
N LEU A 446 -4.06 2.19 -15.25
CA LEU A 446 -3.87 0.93 -14.56
C LEU A 446 -5.25 0.33 -14.31
N ASP A 447 -5.61 -0.71 -15.05
CA ASP A 447 -6.93 -1.34 -14.92
C ASP A 447 -7.02 -2.35 -13.77
N LYS A 448 -5.86 -2.84 -13.31
CA LYS A 448 -5.76 -3.86 -12.26
C LYS A 448 -4.39 -3.81 -11.56
N PRO A 449 -4.29 -4.35 -10.34
CA PRO A 449 -3.00 -4.62 -9.69
C PRO A 449 -2.07 -5.52 -10.52
N GLY A 450 -0.79 -5.51 -10.18
CA GLY A 450 0.24 -6.35 -10.79
C GLY A 450 1.28 -5.58 -11.60
N LEU A 451 1.97 -6.31 -12.48
CA LEU A 451 3.08 -5.77 -13.27
C LEU A 451 2.56 -4.99 -14.48
N HIS A 452 2.98 -3.73 -14.59
CA HIS A 452 2.72 -2.85 -15.72
C HIS A 452 4.04 -2.43 -16.35
N ARG A 453 4.17 -2.65 -17.66
CA ARG A 453 5.35 -2.25 -18.43
C ARG A 453 5.03 -1.03 -19.23
N ILE A 454 5.80 0.03 -18.99
CA ILE A 454 5.65 1.29 -19.71
C ILE A 454 6.96 1.66 -20.38
N VAL A 455 6.84 2.42 -21.45
CA VAL A 455 7.94 2.74 -22.33
C VAL A 455 7.86 4.25 -22.58
N ILE A 456 8.95 4.99 -22.30
CA ILE A 456 9.02 6.45 -22.49
C ILE A 456 10.00 6.76 -23.64
N PRO A 457 9.49 6.87 -24.88
CA PRO A 457 10.31 7.18 -26.05
C PRO A 457 10.70 8.66 -26.11
N TRP A 458 11.93 8.91 -26.52
CA TRP A 458 12.46 10.22 -26.87
C TRP A 458 12.96 10.22 -28.30
N ARG A 459 12.94 11.37 -28.98
CA ARG A 459 13.50 11.53 -30.33
C ARG A 459 14.21 12.85 -30.50
N GLY A 460 15.17 12.89 -31.41
CA GLY A 460 15.80 14.12 -31.88
C GLY A 460 14.76 15.10 -32.41
N ALA A 461 14.83 16.35 -31.94
CA ALA A 461 13.96 17.43 -32.37
C ALA A 461 14.09 17.66 -33.90
N PRO A 462 12.99 17.91 -34.62
CA PRO A 462 13.06 18.44 -35.97
C PRO A 462 13.63 19.86 -35.93
N VAL A 463 14.72 20.11 -36.65
CA VAL A 463 15.39 21.42 -36.62
C VAL A 463 15.45 22.04 -38.01
N LEU A 464 15.01 23.29 -38.13
CA LEU A 464 15.34 24.15 -39.26
C LEU A 464 16.68 24.82 -38.99
N ASN A 465 17.70 24.48 -39.77
CA ASN A 465 19.03 25.05 -39.65
C ASN A 465 19.39 25.91 -40.87
N GLY A 466 20.24 26.90 -40.67
CA GLY A 466 20.65 27.77 -41.74
C GLY A 466 21.57 28.90 -41.34
N ASN A 467 21.85 29.77 -42.31
CA ASN A 467 22.68 30.94 -42.11
C ASN A 467 22.22 32.11 -42.97
N VAL A 468 22.23 33.29 -42.37
CA VAL A 468 22.01 34.55 -43.04
C VAL A 468 23.36 35.26 -43.18
N TRP A 469 23.72 35.69 -44.39
CA TRP A 469 24.96 36.44 -44.63
C TRP A 469 24.68 37.81 -45.25
N ASN A 470 25.59 38.73 -45.00
CA ASN A 470 25.59 40.05 -45.60
C ASN A 470 26.27 39.99 -46.97
N ASP A 471 25.47 40.00 -48.03
CA ASP A 471 25.90 40.03 -49.43
C ASP A 471 26.27 41.47 -49.80
N ILE A 472 27.53 41.81 -49.60
CA ILE A 472 28.04 43.18 -49.74
C ILE A 472 28.04 43.59 -51.22
N ASN A 473 28.35 42.66 -52.11
CA ASN A 473 28.51 42.93 -53.53
C ASN A 473 27.23 42.63 -54.36
N GLY A 474 26.20 42.06 -53.74
CA GLY A 474 24.89 41.76 -54.32
C GLY A 474 24.92 40.60 -55.33
N ASN A 475 25.93 39.74 -55.29
CA ASN A 475 26.13 38.68 -56.28
C ASN A 475 25.36 37.39 -55.96
N ALA A 476 24.64 37.33 -54.84
CA ALA A 476 23.91 36.18 -54.32
C ALA A 476 24.78 34.92 -54.07
N GLN A 477 26.09 35.11 -53.89
CA GLN A 477 27.07 34.08 -53.53
C GLN A 477 27.75 34.48 -52.23
N LYS A 478 27.88 33.54 -51.29
CA LYS A 478 28.58 33.81 -50.04
C LYS A 478 30.10 33.83 -50.26
N ASP A 479 30.68 35.02 -50.24
CA ASP A 479 32.13 35.23 -50.41
C ASP A 479 32.89 35.15 -49.07
N SER A 480 34.21 34.89 -49.11
CA SER A 480 35.03 34.71 -47.90
C SER A 480 35.19 35.96 -47.04
N ASN A 481 34.93 37.14 -47.60
CA ASN A 481 34.95 38.44 -46.93
C ASN A 481 33.57 38.86 -46.40
N GLU A 482 32.53 38.04 -46.58
CA GLU A 482 31.17 38.35 -46.15
C GLU A 482 30.86 37.69 -44.81
N SER A 483 30.43 38.50 -43.84
CA SER A 483 30.07 38.05 -42.50
C SER A 483 28.62 37.58 -42.44
N GLY A 484 28.31 36.79 -41.42
CA GLY A 484 26.92 36.54 -41.04
C GLY A 484 26.18 37.81 -40.65
N SER A 485 24.86 37.78 -40.74
CA SER A 485 23.98 38.91 -40.40
C SER A 485 22.81 38.48 -39.54
N ASN A 486 22.48 39.29 -38.53
CA ASN A 486 21.27 39.10 -37.71
C ASN A 486 20.16 40.10 -37.99
N ALA A 487 20.31 40.93 -39.02
CA ALA A 487 19.43 42.04 -39.35
C ALA A 487 18.17 41.60 -40.13
N VAL A 488 17.63 40.42 -39.79
CA VAL A 488 16.44 39.85 -40.40
C VAL A 488 15.57 39.19 -39.34
N THR A 489 14.28 39.12 -39.61
CA THR A 489 13.34 38.24 -38.93
C THR A 489 13.00 37.06 -39.85
N ILE A 490 13.22 35.84 -39.38
CA ILE A 490 12.86 34.60 -40.07
C ILE A 490 11.43 34.23 -39.65
N PHE A 491 10.58 33.81 -40.58
CA PHE A 491 9.22 33.37 -40.26
C PHE A 491 8.79 32.15 -41.08
N LEU A 492 7.84 31.38 -40.53
CA LEU A 492 7.24 30.20 -41.13
C LEU A 492 5.89 30.55 -41.75
N ASP A 493 5.89 30.74 -43.06
CA ASP A 493 4.71 31.09 -43.86
C ASP A 493 3.77 29.88 -43.94
N THR A 494 2.74 29.90 -43.10
CA THR A 494 1.86 28.74 -42.90
C THR A 494 0.67 28.77 -43.85
N ASN A 495 0.27 29.95 -44.33
CA ASN A 495 -0.89 30.13 -45.21
C ASN A 495 -0.51 30.39 -46.68
N GLY A 496 0.79 30.49 -46.98
CA GLY A 496 1.32 30.72 -48.32
C GLY A 496 1.07 32.13 -48.85
N ASN A 497 0.78 33.10 -47.98
CA ASN A 497 0.46 34.48 -48.37
C ASN A 497 1.72 35.35 -48.53
N PHE A 498 2.90 34.81 -48.22
CA PHE A 498 4.18 35.48 -48.36
C PHE A 498 4.37 36.71 -47.46
N GLN A 499 3.61 36.85 -46.39
CA GLN A 499 3.67 37.94 -45.43
C GLN A 499 3.71 37.37 -44.01
N ILE A 500 4.35 38.08 -43.07
CA ILE A 500 4.33 37.65 -41.68
C ILE A 500 2.98 37.99 -41.04
N ASP A 501 2.31 36.99 -40.49
CA ASP A 501 1.05 37.16 -39.75
C ASP A 501 1.23 36.98 -38.24
N GLU A 502 0.32 37.55 -37.43
CA GLU A 502 0.38 37.47 -35.95
C GLU A 502 0.40 36.03 -35.39
N ASN A 503 -0.12 35.06 -36.15
CA ASN A 503 -0.21 33.65 -35.74
C ASN A 503 0.92 32.77 -36.30
N GLU A 504 1.91 33.36 -36.98
CA GLU A 504 3.03 32.62 -37.55
C GLU A 504 4.24 32.61 -36.63
N THR A 505 4.96 31.50 -36.64
CA THR A 505 6.20 31.37 -35.88
C THR A 505 7.27 32.24 -36.53
N SER A 506 7.89 33.13 -35.75
CA SER A 506 9.01 33.95 -36.20
C SER A 506 10.10 34.07 -35.14
N PHE A 507 11.35 34.24 -35.59
CA PHE A 507 12.54 34.27 -34.75
C PHE A 507 13.68 35.02 -35.44
N LYS A 508 14.73 35.38 -34.69
CA LYS A 508 15.94 36.01 -35.24
C LYS A 508 17.12 35.03 -35.23
N PRO A 509 18.00 35.08 -36.25
CA PRO A 509 19.26 34.35 -36.21
C PRO A 509 20.23 34.95 -35.18
N SER A 510 21.25 34.18 -34.83
CA SER A 510 22.37 34.60 -33.98
C SER A 510 23.19 35.74 -34.63
N ASN A 511 24.05 36.40 -33.84
CA ASN A 511 24.88 37.51 -34.31
C ASN A 511 25.84 37.15 -35.46
N ASP A 512 26.22 35.87 -35.58
CA ASP A 512 27.01 35.33 -36.69
C ASP A 512 26.14 34.85 -37.87
N GLY A 513 24.86 35.21 -37.85
CA GLY A 513 23.84 34.85 -38.83
C GLY A 513 23.38 33.40 -38.79
N SER A 514 23.92 32.55 -37.91
CA SER A 514 23.49 31.15 -37.79
C SER A 514 22.12 31.05 -37.11
N PHE A 515 21.29 30.10 -37.53
CA PHE A 515 20.07 29.76 -36.82
C PHE A 515 19.82 28.25 -36.81
N ALA A 516 19.18 27.80 -35.74
CA ALA A 516 18.75 26.43 -35.53
C ALA A 516 17.46 26.48 -34.69
N GLU A 517 16.31 26.38 -35.35
CA GLU A 517 14.99 26.51 -34.71
C GLU A 517 14.32 25.14 -34.61
N ILE A 518 13.80 24.81 -33.42
CA ILE A 518 13.03 23.59 -33.20
C ILE A 518 11.61 23.81 -33.72
N VAL A 519 11.16 22.92 -34.60
CA VAL A 519 9.82 22.99 -35.18
C VAL A 519 9.07 21.68 -35.02
N ARG A 520 7.76 21.71 -35.29
CA ARG A 520 6.97 20.48 -35.39
C ARG A 520 7.41 19.68 -36.64
N PRO A 521 7.26 18.35 -36.67
CA PRO A 521 7.44 17.60 -37.91
C PRO A 521 6.47 18.09 -38.99
N GLY A 522 6.96 18.27 -40.21
CA GLY A 522 6.12 18.73 -41.32
C GLY A 522 6.88 19.48 -42.41
N GLN A 523 6.09 20.01 -43.34
CA GLN A 523 6.56 20.84 -44.43
C GLN A 523 6.45 22.33 -44.05
N PHE A 524 7.46 23.11 -44.37
CA PHE A 524 7.57 24.53 -44.02
C PHE A 524 7.95 25.37 -45.23
N SER A 525 7.30 26.53 -45.36
CA SER A 525 7.74 27.63 -46.21
C SER A 525 8.50 28.63 -45.32
N VAL A 526 9.83 28.69 -45.45
CA VAL A 526 10.70 29.52 -44.60
C VAL A 526 11.14 30.75 -45.36
N ARG A 527 10.95 31.92 -44.74
CA ARG A 527 11.16 33.23 -45.37
C ARG A 527 11.83 34.19 -44.40
N ILE A 528 12.40 35.27 -44.93
CA ILE A 528 13.02 36.33 -44.14
C ILE A 528 12.44 37.69 -44.48
N ILE A 529 12.45 38.59 -43.50
CA ILE A 529 12.12 40.01 -43.64
C ILE A 529 13.32 40.80 -43.08
N PRO A 530 14.02 41.60 -43.90
CA PRO A 530 15.05 42.49 -43.40
C PRO A 530 14.49 43.50 -42.42
N ASP A 531 15.25 43.79 -41.35
CA ASP A 531 14.85 44.77 -40.34
C ASP A 531 14.79 46.20 -40.93
N ASN A 532 15.64 46.50 -41.91
CA ASN A 532 15.62 47.74 -42.67
C ASN A 532 14.87 47.53 -44.00
N GLN A 533 13.85 48.36 -44.23
CA GLN A 533 12.99 48.30 -45.42
C GLN A 533 13.75 48.55 -46.74
N ASP A 534 14.89 49.23 -46.68
CA ASP A 534 15.74 49.49 -47.85
C ASP A 534 16.71 48.33 -48.16
N SER A 535 16.75 47.29 -47.32
CA SER A 535 17.62 46.13 -47.56
C SER A 535 16.98 45.15 -48.54
N ASN A 536 17.78 44.62 -49.45
CA ASN A 536 17.33 43.67 -50.46
C ASN A 536 17.69 42.23 -50.06
N ILE A 537 16.79 41.28 -50.33
CA ILE A 537 17.08 39.85 -50.18
C ILE A 537 17.70 39.37 -51.50
N THR A 538 19.01 39.08 -51.47
CA THR A 538 19.75 38.66 -52.65
C THR A 538 19.66 37.15 -52.89
N PHE A 539 19.49 36.35 -51.83
CA PHE A 539 19.35 34.89 -51.92
C PHE A 539 18.29 34.35 -50.93
N PRO A 540 17.44 33.38 -51.32
CA PRO A 540 17.44 32.63 -52.60
C PRO A 540 17.08 33.51 -53.80
N ILE A 541 17.50 33.11 -55.02
CA ILE A 541 17.28 33.91 -56.24
C ILE A 541 15.81 33.88 -56.68
N GLU A 542 15.07 32.86 -56.28
CA GLU A 542 13.67 32.61 -56.64
C GLU A 542 12.75 33.83 -56.39
N GLU A 543 11.68 33.94 -57.19
CA GLU A 543 10.75 35.08 -57.19
C GLU A 543 10.18 35.38 -55.80
N HIS A 544 9.90 34.32 -55.03
CA HIS A 544 9.29 34.41 -53.71
C HIS A 544 10.31 34.36 -52.57
N LYS A 545 11.63 34.41 -52.82
CA LYS A 545 12.67 34.52 -51.77
C LYS A 545 12.47 33.56 -50.57
N SER A 546 12.03 32.33 -50.86
CA SER A 546 11.55 31.36 -49.86
C SER A 546 12.16 29.99 -50.04
N TYR A 547 12.25 29.23 -48.96
CA TYR A 547 12.54 27.80 -49.02
C TYR A 547 11.30 26.98 -48.69
N LEU A 548 11.00 26.01 -49.55
CA LEU A 548 10.11 24.92 -49.19
C LEU A 548 10.95 23.75 -48.67
N THR A 549 10.84 23.44 -47.39
CA THR A 549 11.59 22.36 -46.76
C THR A 549 10.67 21.43 -45.99
N TRP A 550 11.16 20.25 -45.68
CA TRP A 550 10.45 19.28 -44.86
C TRP A 550 11.43 18.73 -43.83
N VAL A 551 11.00 18.68 -42.58
CA VAL A 551 11.76 18.11 -41.47
C VAL A 551 10.86 17.20 -40.65
N ASP A 552 11.44 16.14 -40.13
CA ASP A 552 10.80 15.20 -39.21
C ASP A 552 11.68 15.00 -37.99
N PHE A 553 11.20 14.24 -37.01
CA PHE A 553 12.02 13.80 -35.90
C PHE A 553 13.28 13.10 -36.40
N GLU A 554 14.37 13.25 -35.65
CA GLU A 554 15.70 12.74 -36.00
C GLU A 554 16.30 13.38 -37.27
N GLN A 555 15.73 14.50 -37.75
CA GLN A 555 16.21 15.20 -38.93
C GLN A 555 16.45 16.69 -38.69
N GLN A 556 17.44 17.20 -39.38
CA GLN A 556 17.65 18.63 -39.56
C GLN A 556 17.43 18.97 -41.03
N SER A 557 16.93 20.17 -41.32
CA SER A 557 16.82 20.62 -42.70
C SER A 557 18.20 20.66 -43.36
N PRO A 558 18.26 20.63 -44.70
CA PRO A 558 19.42 21.16 -45.41
C PRO A 558 19.66 22.62 -44.96
N PRO A 559 20.92 23.10 -44.94
CA PRO A 559 21.22 24.48 -44.57
C PRO A 559 20.45 25.48 -45.42
N LEU A 560 19.54 26.21 -44.80
CA LEU A 560 18.76 27.27 -45.45
C LEU A 560 19.61 28.55 -45.45
N LEU A 561 20.06 28.96 -46.62
CA LEU A 561 20.97 30.08 -46.76
C LEU A 561 20.21 31.32 -47.21
N PHE A 562 20.37 32.45 -46.52
CA PHE A 562 19.76 33.72 -46.94
C PHE A 562 20.80 34.82 -47.10
N GLY A 563 20.81 35.44 -48.28
CA GLY A 563 21.69 36.57 -48.58
C GLY A 563 20.90 37.86 -48.46
N ILE A 564 21.43 38.83 -47.73
CA ILE A 564 20.86 40.18 -47.67
C ILE A 564 21.90 41.22 -48.06
N GLN A 565 21.50 42.20 -48.86
CA GLN A 565 22.30 43.37 -49.17
C GLN A 565 21.70 44.58 -48.48
N GLN A 566 22.47 45.19 -47.60
CA GLN A 566 22.09 46.42 -46.93
C GLN A 566 22.58 47.63 -47.74
N ASP A 567 21.67 48.48 -48.20
CA ASP A 567 22.05 49.68 -48.96
C ASP A 567 22.83 50.67 -48.08
N GLY A 568 24.10 50.85 -48.42
CA GLY A 568 25.00 51.77 -47.74
C GLY A 568 24.79 53.22 -48.18
N ASN A 569 23.90 53.96 -47.50
CA ASN A 569 24.05 55.41 -47.34
C ASN A 569 23.15 56.00 -46.23
N SER A 570 23.64 56.01 -44.98
CA SER A 570 24.13 57.24 -44.32
C SER A 570 24.19 57.08 -42.80
N SER A 571 25.41 57.22 -42.28
CA SER A 571 25.68 57.79 -40.98
C SER A 571 25.02 59.18 -40.88
N GLY A 572 24.03 59.30 -40.00
CA GLY A 572 23.33 60.55 -39.71
C GLY A 572 22.95 60.61 -38.23
N SER A 573 23.83 61.23 -37.45
CA SER A 573 23.53 61.70 -36.09
C SER A 573 22.25 62.54 -36.08
N SER A 574 21.19 62.03 -35.44
CA SER A 574 20.11 62.87 -34.90
C SER A 574 20.11 62.78 -33.38
N SER A 575 20.91 63.65 -32.78
CA SER A 575 20.77 64.08 -31.39
C SER A 575 19.50 64.91 -31.24
N GLN A 576 18.51 64.40 -30.52
CA GLN A 576 17.51 65.16 -29.75
C GLN A 576 17.11 64.26 -28.56
N GLN A 577 17.76 64.43 -27.40
CA GLN A 577 17.35 65.29 -26.29
C GLN A 577 16.12 64.78 -25.50
N ASN A 578 16.40 64.49 -24.22
CA ASN A 578 15.55 64.68 -23.04
C ASN A 578 14.31 63.76 -22.92
N ASN A 579 14.07 63.02 -21.83
CA ASN A 579 14.29 63.36 -20.43
C ASN A 579 14.58 62.11 -19.60
N LYS A 580 15.67 62.16 -18.82
CA LYS A 580 15.72 61.49 -17.52
C LYS A 580 14.75 62.21 -16.60
N THR A 581 13.70 61.52 -16.16
CA THR A 581 13.00 61.89 -14.94
C THR A 581 13.35 60.85 -13.90
N SER A 582 14.09 61.30 -12.89
CA SER A 582 14.42 60.57 -11.68
C SER A 582 13.19 60.46 -10.79
N GLU A 583 12.98 59.26 -10.24
CA GLU A 583 12.44 58.98 -8.89
C GLU A 583 11.00 59.44 -8.54
N PRO A 584 10.28 58.81 -7.57
CA PRO A 584 10.88 58.34 -6.32
C PRO A 584 10.41 56.98 -5.78
N GLU A 585 11.30 56.44 -4.95
CA GLU A 585 10.97 55.63 -3.79
C GLU A 585 9.77 56.21 -3.01
N GLN A 586 8.84 55.35 -2.63
CA GLN A 586 8.01 55.59 -1.45
C GLN A 586 8.16 54.42 -0.49
N THR A 587 8.80 54.73 0.63
CA THR A 587 8.82 53.97 1.87
C THR A 587 7.64 54.36 2.76
N ASN A 588 7.30 53.44 3.67
CA ASN A 588 6.49 53.56 4.90
C ASN A 588 4.97 53.38 4.75
N GLN A 589 4.24 52.73 5.67
CA GLN A 589 4.52 51.98 6.90
C GLN A 589 3.20 51.30 7.34
N ALA A 590 3.33 50.15 8.01
CA ALA A 590 2.47 49.62 9.08
C ALA A 590 0.94 49.51 8.90
N ASP A 591 0.43 48.28 8.96
CA ASP A 591 -0.61 47.91 9.93
C ASP A 591 -0.58 46.38 10.19
N GLN A 592 -0.41 46.02 11.47
CA GLN A 592 -0.77 44.74 12.09
C GLN A 592 -1.67 45.10 13.29
N PRO A 593 -2.56 44.23 13.81
CA PRO A 593 -2.44 42.77 13.82
C PRO A 593 -3.74 41.98 13.54
N ASN A 594 -3.61 40.68 13.25
CA ASN A 594 -4.39 39.68 13.99
C ASN A 594 -3.71 38.31 13.96
N GLN A 595 -3.48 37.79 15.16
CA GLN A 595 -3.00 36.45 15.45
C GLN A 595 -4.12 35.44 15.24
N SER A 596 -3.81 34.37 14.53
CA SER A 596 -4.28 33.02 14.87
C SER A 596 -3.13 32.06 14.61
N ASP A 597 -2.35 31.83 15.66
CA ASP A 597 -1.39 30.74 15.79
C ASP A 597 -2.08 29.37 15.60
N GLN A 598 -1.41 28.43 14.91
CA GLN A 598 -1.28 26.99 15.24
C GLN A 598 -1.26 25.96 14.08
N GLN A 599 -1.28 26.31 12.80
CA GLN A 599 -1.38 25.28 11.73
C GLN A 599 -0.14 25.03 10.85
N SER A 600 0.97 25.75 11.02
CA SER A 600 2.18 25.61 10.18
C SER A 600 3.34 24.83 10.83
N THR A 601 3.13 24.22 11.99
CA THR A 601 4.17 23.42 12.69
C THR A 601 4.14 21.94 12.25
N GLU A 602 3.07 21.47 11.58
CA GLU A 602 2.99 20.10 11.04
C GLU A 602 3.78 19.92 9.72
N GLU A 603 3.99 20.98 8.94
CA GLU A 603 4.81 20.93 7.71
C GLU A 603 6.32 20.83 8.01
N ILE A 604 6.75 21.21 9.22
CA ILE A 604 8.14 21.13 9.66
C ILE A 604 8.53 19.67 10.00
N ASN A 605 7.56 18.77 10.27
CA ASN A 605 7.82 17.34 10.49
C ASN A 605 8.04 16.55 9.19
N ALA A 606 7.60 17.04 8.03
CA ALA A 606 7.87 16.39 6.74
C ALA A 606 9.34 16.54 6.28
N LEU A 607 10.05 17.58 6.77
CA LEU A 607 11.49 17.74 6.57
C LEU A 607 12.31 16.75 7.43
N TYR A 608 11.74 16.28 8.55
CA TYR A 608 12.35 15.28 9.44
C TYR A 608 12.32 13.85 8.83
N GLU A 609 11.27 13.50 8.07
CA GLU A 609 11.23 12.24 7.29
C GLU A 609 12.30 12.20 6.18
N ARG A 610 12.67 13.36 5.64
CA ARG A 610 13.74 13.49 4.62
C ARG A 610 15.14 13.20 5.18
N LEU A 611 15.38 13.49 6.46
CA LEU A 611 16.66 13.16 7.13
C LEU A 611 16.78 11.68 7.53
N LEU A 612 15.64 10.98 7.71
CA LEU A 612 15.61 9.52 7.90
C LEU A 612 15.91 8.76 6.59
N GLN A 613 15.46 9.30 5.45
CA GLN A 613 15.81 8.81 4.11
C GLN A 613 17.31 8.96 3.76
N GLU A 614 18.03 9.92 4.35
CA GLU A 614 19.49 10.02 4.20
C GLU A 614 20.26 9.04 5.12
N SER A 615 19.61 8.41 6.10
CA SER A 615 20.24 7.41 6.98
C SER A 615 20.20 5.97 6.45
N GLU A 616 19.36 5.70 5.44
CA GLU A 616 19.29 4.39 4.76
C GLU A 616 20.25 4.28 3.55
N SER A 617 21.09 5.30 3.31
CA SER A 617 22.05 5.31 2.21
C SER A 617 23.33 4.48 2.45
N LYS A 618 23.34 3.55 3.41
CA LYS A 618 24.45 2.59 3.60
C LYS A 618 23.96 1.24 4.15
N SER A 619 23.44 0.39 3.27
CA SER A 619 23.41 -1.06 3.50
C SER A 619 23.53 -1.80 2.18
N GLU A 620 24.61 -2.56 2.03
CA GLU A 620 24.89 -3.45 0.90
C GLU A 620 23.86 -4.60 0.80
N PRO A 621 23.64 -5.15 -0.40
CA PRO A 621 22.72 -6.27 -0.61
C PRO A 621 23.26 -7.56 0.01
N LEU A 622 22.40 -8.29 0.72
CA LEU A 622 22.64 -9.70 1.05
C LEU A 622 22.62 -10.53 -0.24
N GLN A 623 23.76 -11.10 -0.58
CA GLN A 623 23.87 -12.16 -1.59
C GLN A 623 23.05 -13.37 -1.12
N LEU A 624 22.06 -13.74 -1.92
CA LEU A 624 21.45 -15.07 -1.86
C LEU A 624 22.35 -16.01 -2.67
N GLU A 625 23.25 -16.75 -2.01
CA GLU A 625 23.75 -17.99 -2.58
C GLU A 625 22.75 -19.14 -2.27
N PRO A 626 22.53 -20.05 -3.23
CA PRO A 626 21.61 -21.17 -3.07
C PRO A 626 22.34 -22.37 -2.46
N ASP A 627 22.00 -22.75 -1.23
CA ASP A 627 22.34 -24.09 -0.75
C ASP A 627 21.41 -25.12 -1.40
N PHE A 628 21.93 -25.74 -2.45
CA PHE A 628 21.44 -26.97 -3.02
C PHE A 628 21.57 -28.11 -2.00
N TYR A 629 20.45 -28.59 -1.45
CA TYR A 629 20.39 -29.96 -0.95
C TYR A 629 20.29 -30.92 -2.15
N ALA A 630 21.43 -31.42 -2.60
CA ALA A 630 21.49 -32.59 -3.50
C ALA A 630 21.39 -33.90 -2.68
N PRO A 631 20.80 -34.96 -3.26
CA PRO A 631 20.35 -36.14 -2.52
C PRO A 631 21.49 -37.13 -2.26
N THR A 632 21.53 -37.72 -1.06
CA THR A 632 22.27 -38.97 -0.82
C THR A 632 21.46 -40.14 -1.33
N GLN A 633 21.58 -40.45 -2.63
CA GLN A 633 21.31 -41.79 -3.14
C GLN A 633 22.54 -42.67 -2.96
N THR A 634 22.39 -43.78 -2.24
CA THR A 634 22.93 -45.15 -2.52
C THR A 634 22.58 -46.03 -1.31
N GLY A 635 21.84 -47.13 -1.35
CA GLY A 635 21.15 -47.83 -2.42
C GLY A 635 20.46 -49.13 -1.92
N ARG A 636 19.41 -49.51 -2.66
CA ARG A 636 18.83 -50.83 -3.04
C ARG A 636 18.26 -51.85 -2.03
N ASP A 637 17.04 -52.29 -2.43
CA ASP A 637 16.32 -53.59 -2.28
C ASP A 637 16.15 -54.17 -0.86
N TYR A 638 14.95 -54.41 -0.33
CA TYR A 638 13.67 -54.90 -0.90
C TYR A 638 12.45 -54.19 -0.31
#